data_AF-A0A928IF36-F1
#
_entry.id   AF-A0A928IF36-F1
#
_cell.length_a   1.000
_cell.length_b   1.000
_cell.length_c   1.000
_cell.angle_alpha   90.00
_cell.angle_beta   90.00
_cell.angle_gamma   90.00
#
_symmetry.space_group_name_H-M   'P 1'
#
loop_
_entity.id
_entity.type
_entity.pdbx_description
1 polymer ?
#
loop_
_entity_poly.entity_id
_entity_poly.type
_entity_poly.pdbx_seq_one_letter_code
_entity_poly.pdbx_strand_id
1 'polypeptide(L)'
;MVMRRLFKLSLFVLVLMLSFATFAVNTVAEESVSFDTSKGGVTFDSYSLYHTKEVVEEVPMTYEAWIKVPKGLNEDCGIVYGNFRSADLPSVRIRINTDGHPHLYLRGSGGSNNTVSVHFNNIHLNTGEWTHLTIVDDPTAKKVFCYVNGELQGNCGMTAEQAKYKRDVSGKEMCIGGDFSPGNSVAFKGEIYSVAVFDDVRTADEIKADMTSISLSESGLISCYKLEGKQGETYIEDLKGDYDFRNNRFNGDWMSAEGVEPPKDFAYSIALLGDTQIMAGYYPDDFHYIMDWLLENKEEHKISHVLNMGDMTNFNKDEEWELVREQYFRLNGNIDYTLVRGDHDVLDDDISNNGRDDQKYDRYFGVDEYLSRFKSGNADYYQKPDGSITNSYRAIEICGNKYLILTLDKNATTSVLRWAESAIKKYPDHRVIVTTHCYLEENGKPGTNAKVDGNVLFAYLKKYANVEFIISGHEYAYGVCWTKQQGNNGNVVNQILANPQGPYFDREGATGMIAMLYFSADGTDVEVRYISSVNNTFFVSNYNPVEGEYAIDTSCFKMSTDNMDAATPVVLEVKEPVASDDETDTTNGGEDASEENNKDNDVGFSVGIYIGIGVGVAVLAIGALLLVKSKKKK
;
A
#
# COMPACT_ATOMS: atom_id res chain seq x y z
N MET A 1 55.59 52.55 46.53
CA MET A 1 56.35 51.58 45.72
C MET A 1 55.43 50.47 45.15
N VAL A 2 54.30 50.85 44.51
CA VAL A 2 53.27 49.91 43.99
C VAL A 2 52.86 50.25 42.54
N MET A 3 53.09 51.49 42.07
CA MET A 3 52.71 51.91 40.71
C MET A 3 53.63 51.45 39.57
N ARG A 4 54.82 50.89 39.84
CA ARG A 4 55.73 50.38 38.79
C ARG A 4 55.51 48.90 38.42
N ARG A 5 54.66 48.16 39.15
CA ARG A 5 54.29 46.77 38.81
C ARG A 5 52.99 46.65 38.01
N LEU A 6 52.16 47.68 37.96
CA LEU A 6 50.89 47.68 37.20
C LEU A 6 51.06 47.94 35.70
N PHE A 7 52.13 48.64 35.27
CA PHE A 7 52.37 48.92 33.84
C PHE A 7 53.01 47.76 33.06
N LYS A 8 53.69 46.82 33.73
CA LYS A 8 54.26 45.63 33.07
C LYS A 8 53.28 44.47 32.92
N LEU A 9 52.19 44.45 33.68
CA LEU A 9 51.13 43.45 33.53
C LEU A 9 50.12 43.84 32.43
N SER A 10 49.91 45.15 32.20
CA SER A 10 49.00 45.63 31.15
C SER A 10 49.57 45.41 29.74
N LEU A 11 50.88 45.57 29.54
CA LEU A 11 51.50 45.38 28.22
C LEU A 11 51.66 43.90 27.84
N PHE A 12 51.79 42.99 28.81
CA PHE A 12 51.90 41.55 28.53
C PHE A 12 50.52 40.92 28.22
N VAL A 13 49.44 41.44 28.80
CA VAL A 13 48.07 41.03 28.43
C VAL A 13 47.66 41.63 27.08
N LEU A 14 48.13 42.83 26.73
CA LEU A 14 47.84 43.42 25.41
C LEU A 14 48.57 42.72 24.25
N VAL A 15 49.79 42.21 24.47
CA VAL A 15 50.54 41.45 23.44
C VAL A 15 50.05 40.00 23.30
N LEU A 16 49.50 39.40 24.36
CA LEU A 16 48.80 38.10 24.25
C LEU A 16 47.38 38.21 23.68
N MET A 17 46.73 39.37 23.75
CA MET A 17 45.42 39.61 23.12
C MET A 17 45.51 40.06 21.64
N LEU A 18 46.71 40.35 21.13
CA LEU A 18 46.94 40.71 19.72
C LEU A 18 47.59 39.60 18.89
N SER A 19 47.72 38.38 19.43
CA SER A 19 48.34 37.24 18.74
C SER A 19 47.40 36.05 18.45
N PHE A 20 46.09 36.17 18.70
CA PHE A 20 45.09 35.18 18.28
C PHE A 20 43.78 35.85 17.88
N ALA A 21 43.76 36.47 16.70
CA ALA A 21 42.53 36.71 15.93
C ALA A 21 42.84 37.03 14.46
N THR A 22 43.74 36.27 13.82
CA THR A 22 43.39 35.80 12.48
C THR A 22 42.42 34.66 12.68
N PHE A 23 41.17 34.97 13.01
CA PHE A 23 40.10 34.12 12.54
C PHE A 23 40.22 34.22 11.03
N ALA A 24 40.84 33.22 10.42
CA ALA A 24 40.35 32.81 9.12
C ALA A 24 38.86 32.66 9.34
N VAL A 25 38.09 33.60 8.81
CA VAL A 25 36.72 33.30 8.43
C VAL A 25 36.94 32.18 7.43
N ASN A 26 36.92 30.94 7.91
CA ASN A 26 36.49 29.85 7.07
C ASN A 26 35.07 30.26 6.73
N THR A 27 34.92 31.04 5.66
CA THR A 27 33.72 30.96 4.86
C THR A 27 33.62 29.47 4.59
N VAL A 28 32.72 28.79 5.29
CA VAL A 28 32.21 27.52 4.82
C VAL A 28 31.86 27.85 3.37
N ALA A 29 32.61 27.28 2.43
CA ALA A 29 32.30 27.50 1.03
C ALA A 29 30.83 27.12 0.91
N GLU A 30 29.98 28.06 0.48
CA GLU A 30 28.59 27.72 0.19
C GLU A 30 28.64 26.54 -0.76
N GLU A 31 28.09 25.43 -0.28
CA GLU A 31 28.10 24.20 -1.05
C GLU A 31 27.22 24.45 -2.26
N SER A 32 27.85 24.49 -3.43
CA SER A 32 27.18 24.77 -4.70
C SER A 32 27.34 23.58 -5.62
N VAL A 33 26.27 23.29 -6.33
CA VAL A 33 26.17 22.18 -7.26
C VAL A 33 26.36 22.73 -8.67
N SER A 34 27.44 22.35 -9.35
CA SER A 34 27.69 22.75 -10.74
C SER A 34 27.14 21.74 -11.74
N PHE A 35 26.58 22.18 -12.86
CA PHE A 35 25.97 21.30 -13.88
C PHE A 35 26.86 21.14 -15.12
N ASP A 36 27.14 19.90 -15.51
CA ASP A 36 27.92 19.51 -16.70
C ASP A 36 27.17 18.42 -17.48
N THR A 37 26.33 18.83 -18.41
CA THR A 37 25.49 17.92 -19.21
C THR A 37 26.30 16.98 -20.14
N SER A 38 27.62 17.18 -20.28
CA SER A 38 28.48 16.22 -21.00
C SER A 38 28.58 14.87 -20.30
N LYS A 39 28.17 14.78 -19.03
CA LYS A 39 28.11 13.55 -18.23
C LYS A 39 26.94 12.62 -18.60
N GLY A 40 25.98 13.10 -19.40
CA GLY A 40 24.77 12.35 -19.75
C GLY A 40 23.75 12.29 -18.61
N GLY A 41 22.49 11.96 -18.93
CA GLY A 41 21.42 11.86 -17.94
C GLY A 41 20.86 10.45 -17.80
N VAL A 42 19.70 10.36 -17.15
CA VAL A 42 18.95 9.11 -16.97
C VAL A 42 17.74 9.09 -17.90
N THR A 43 17.49 7.94 -18.51
CA THR A 43 16.26 7.63 -19.26
C THR A 43 15.23 6.94 -18.37
N PHE A 44 13.95 7.07 -18.75
CA PHE A 44 12.83 6.52 -17.98
C PHE A 44 11.93 5.64 -18.84
N ASP A 45 11.24 4.71 -18.20
CA ASP A 45 10.21 3.84 -18.78
C ASP A 45 9.08 3.60 -17.76
N SER A 46 8.09 2.78 -18.14
CA SER A 46 6.96 2.40 -17.26
C SER A 46 7.39 1.80 -15.92
N TYR A 47 8.62 1.33 -15.81
CA TYR A 47 9.19 0.69 -14.63
C TYR A 47 10.31 1.47 -13.96
N SER A 48 10.64 2.68 -14.41
CA SER A 48 11.72 3.45 -13.81
C SER A 48 11.30 4.91 -13.66
N LEU A 49 11.11 5.34 -12.41
CA LEU A 49 11.01 6.74 -11.99
C LEU A 49 11.66 6.89 -10.61
N TYR A 50 11.97 8.11 -10.18
CA TYR A 50 12.35 8.35 -8.78
C TYR A 50 11.23 9.09 -8.08
N HIS A 51 10.95 8.79 -6.81
CA HIS A 51 9.98 9.53 -6.01
C HIS A 51 10.55 9.95 -4.65
N THR A 52 10.06 11.05 -4.08
CA THR A 52 10.42 11.45 -2.71
C THR A 52 10.04 10.37 -1.71
N LYS A 53 10.87 10.21 -0.67
CA LYS A 53 10.57 9.32 0.47
C LYS A 53 9.32 9.75 1.25
N GLU A 54 9.08 11.05 1.30
CA GLU A 54 7.96 11.67 2.02
C GLU A 54 7.20 12.60 1.09
N VAL A 55 5.97 12.94 1.45
CA VAL A 55 5.19 13.93 0.70
C VAL A 55 5.83 15.30 0.88
N VAL A 56 6.04 16.03 -0.21
CA VAL A 56 6.55 17.41 -0.16
C VAL A 56 5.43 18.31 0.35
N GLU A 57 5.69 19.05 1.43
CA GLU A 57 4.70 19.97 2.02
C GLU A 57 4.86 21.42 1.53
N GLU A 58 6.09 21.84 1.18
CA GLU A 58 6.33 23.11 0.51
C GLU A 58 5.73 23.10 -0.89
N VAL A 59 5.13 24.22 -1.27
CA VAL A 59 4.45 24.31 -2.54
C VAL A 59 5.39 24.90 -3.58
N PRO A 60 5.77 24.14 -4.62
CA PRO A 60 6.69 24.64 -5.62
C PRO A 60 6.07 25.72 -6.52
N MET A 61 6.84 26.77 -6.77
CA MET A 61 6.52 27.86 -7.67
C MET A 61 7.43 27.89 -8.91
N THR A 62 8.67 27.39 -8.79
CA THR A 62 9.59 27.26 -9.93
C THR A 62 10.12 25.83 -10.05
N TYR A 63 10.15 25.33 -11.29
CA TYR A 63 10.63 24.00 -11.65
C TYR A 63 11.71 24.15 -12.72
N GLU A 64 12.90 23.66 -12.43
CA GLU A 64 14.05 23.69 -13.34
C GLU A 64 14.52 22.27 -13.64
N ALA A 65 14.84 21.99 -14.90
CA ALA A 65 15.40 20.72 -15.28
C ALA A 65 16.32 20.83 -16.50
N TRP A 66 17.45 20.12 -16.45
CA TRP A 66 18.23 19.81 -17.64
C TRP A 66 17.65 18.56 -18.28
N ILE A 67 17.05 18.71 -19.46
CA ILE A 67 16.40 17.62 -20.20
C ILE A 67 16.94 17.52 -21.62
N LYS A 68 16.83 16.33 -22.20
CA LYS A 68 17.14 16.06 -23.60
C LYS A 68 15.98 15.32 -24.24
N VAL A 69 15.20 16.05 -25.03
CA VAL A 69 14.05 15.48 -25.75
C VAL A 69 14.53 14.97 -27.11
N PRO A 70 14.24 13.71 -27.49
CA PRO A 70 14.73 13.14 -28.74
C PRO A 70 14.33 13.95 -29.97
N LYS A 71 15.26 14.02 -30.93
CA LYS A 71 15.04 14.79 -32.16
C LYS A 71 13.92 14.18 -33.00
N GLY A 72 12.91 14.99 -33.33
CA GLY A 72 11.80 14.56 -34.19
C GLY A 72 10.86 13.54 -33.55
N LEU A 73 10.82 13.47 -32.21
CA LEU A 73 9.78 12.74 -31.49
C LEU A 73 8.42 13.38 -31.79
N ASN A 74 7.52 12.60 -32.41
CA ASN A 74 6.18 13.03 -32.85
C ASN A 74 5.08 12.41 -31.97
N GLU A 75 5.43 12.04 -30.74
CA GLU A 75 4.52 11.54 -29.73
C GLU A 75 4.77 12.27 -28.41
N ASP A 76 3.88 12.04 -27.45
CA ASP A 76 4.05 12.59 -26.11
C ASP A 76 5.34 12.08 -25.45
N CYS A 77 6.16 13.01 -24.95
CA CYS A 77 7.45 12.72 -24.36
C CYS A 77 7.36 12.43 -22.86
N GLY A 78 6.23 12.64 -22.20
CA GLY A 78 6.00 12.24 -20.80
C GLY A 78 6.34 13.29 -19.75
N ILE A 79 6.41 12.84 -18.49
CA ILE A 79 6.51 13.68 -17.28
C ILE A 79 7.96 13.86 -16.86
N VAL A 80 8.40 15.12 -16.75
CA VAL A 80 9.71 15.47 -16.16
C VAL A 80 9.64 15.42 -14.64
N TYR A 81 8.60 16.04 -14.06
CA TYR A 81 8.37 16.09 -12.61
C TYR A 81 6.86 16.11 -12.30
N GLY A 82 6.37 15.26 -11.40
CA GLY A 82 4.95 15.27 -11.03
C GLY A 82 4.53 14.18 -10.05
N ASN A 83 3.26 14.21 -9.61
CA ASN A 83 2.74 13.29 -8.59
C ASN A 83 1.28 12.85 -8.80
N PHE A 84 0.78 12.93 -10.03
CA PHE A 84 -0.60 12.57 -10.30
C PHE A 84 -0.86 11.07 -10.06
N ARG A 85 -1.88 10.75 -9.26
CA ARG A 85 -2.38 9.37 -9.05
C ARG A 85 -3.82 9.20 -9.51
N SER A 86 -4.69 10.12 -9.09
CA SER A 86 -6.11 10.10 -9.45
C SER A 86 -6.65 11.52 -9.51
N ALA A 87 -7.87 11.65 -10.03
CA ALA A 87 -8.57 12.92 -10.10
C ALA A 87 -8.94 13.48 -8.71
N ASP A 88 -8.91 12.68 -7.65
CA ASP A 88 -9.39 13.12 -6.34
C ASP A 88 -8.30 13.77 -5.49
N LEU A 89 -7.04 13.67 -5.91
CA LEU A 89 -5.89 14.16 -5.16
C LEU A 89 -5.30 15.43 -5.79
N PRO A 90 -4.81 16.38 -4.97
CA PRO A 90 -4.04 17.52 -5.48
C PRO A 90 -2.75 17.03 -6.13
N SER A 91 -2.33 17.69 -7.21
CA SER A 91 -1.18 17.24 -8.00
C SER A 91 -0.55 18.33 -8.86
N VAL A 92 0.71 18.11 -9.21
CA VAL A 92 1.46 18.87 -10.22
C VAL A 92 2.03 17.94 -11.28
N ARG A 93 2.13 18.42 -12.51
CA ARG A 93 2.86 17.80 -13.62
C ARG A 93 3.57 18.85 -14.46
N ILE A 94 4.87 18.65 -14.63
CA ILE A 94 5.70 19.25 -15.68
C ILE A 94 5.85 18.20 -16.76
N ARG A 95 5.18 18.42 -17.89
CA ARG A 95 5.08 17.46 -19.00
C ARG A 95 5.66 18.05 -20.28
N ILE A 96 6.26 17.20 -21.10
CA ILE A 96 6.60 17.53 -22.48
C ILE A 96 5.62 16.76 -23.39
N ASN A 97 4.69 17.50 -23.97
CA ASN A 97 3.71 16.95 -24.90
C ASN A 97 4.34 16.63 -26.26
N THR A 98 3.52 16.08 -27.16
CA THR A 98 3.85 15.87 -28.57
C THR A 98 4.55 17.09 -29.19
N ASP A 99 5.51 16.86 -30.07
CA ASP A 99 6.34 17.87 -30.74
C ASP A 99 7.22 18.71 -29.79
N GLY A 100 7.44 18.22 -28.57
CA GLY A 100 8.35 18.83 -27.60
C GLY A 100 7.78 20.05 -26.89
N HIS A 101 6.45 20.16 -26.77
CA HIS A 101 5.77 21.31 -26.17
C HIS A 101 5.73 21.22 -24.63
N PRO A 102 6.31 22.19 -23.89
CA PRO A 102 6.19 22.22 -22.44
C PRO A 102 4.74 22.45 -21.97
N HIS A 103 4.38 21.77 -20.88
CA HIS A 103 3.06 21.83 -20.28
C HIS A 103 3.15 21.81 -18.75
N LEU A 104 2.59 22.84 -18.10
CA LEU A 104 2.32 22.84 -16.67
C LEU A 104 0.88 22.44 -16.41
N TYR A 105 0.68 21.44 -15.55
CA TYR A 105 -0.63 21.10 -15.00
C TYR A 105 -0.55 21.14 -13.47
N LEU A 106 -1.40 21.93 -12.84
CA LEU A 106 -1.60 22.01 -11.40
C LEU A 106 -3.06 21.75 -11.07
N ARG A 107 -3.30 20.95 -10.05
CA ARG A 107 -4.63 20.65 -9.52
C ARG A 107 -4.61 20.84 -8.01
N GLY A 108 -5.43 21.76 -7.52
CA GLY A 108 -5.61 21.97 -6.09
C GLY A 108 -6.65 21.03 -5.48
N SER A 109 -6.69 20.97 -4.15
CA SER A 109 -7.74 20.29 -3.39
C SER A 109 -9.14 20.80 -3.77
N GLY A 110 -10.10 19.88 -4.00
CA GLY A 110 -11.50 20.22 -4.33
C GLY A 110 -12.01 19.90 -5.74
N GLY A 111 -11.31 19.05 -6.51
CA GLY A 111 -11.80 18.49 -7.79
C GLY A 111 -11.45 19.28 -9.06
N SER A 112 -12.04 18.91 -10.21
CA SER A 112 -11.64 19.36 -11.56
C SER A 112 -11.74 20.87 -11.81
N ASN A 113 -12.52 21.58 -10.99
CA ASN A 113 -12.77 23.01 -11.13
C ASN A 113 -11.59 23.88 -10.63
N ASN A 114 -10.58 23.29 -9.97
CA ASN A 114 -9.43 23.98 -9.40
C ASN A 114 -8.12 23.61 -10.13
N THR A 115 -8.13 23.76 -11.46
CA THR A 115 -7.02 23.34 -12.33
C THR A 115 -6.38 24.53 -13.04
N VAL A 116 -5.05 24.56 -13.07
CA VAL A 116 -4.25 25.40 -13.97
C VAL A 116 -3.57 24.48 -14.97
N SER A 117 -3.89 24.63 -16.26
CA SER A 117 -3.29 23.84 -17.34
C SER A 117 -2.79 24.78 -18.43
N VAL A 118 -1.47 24.86 -18.60
CA VAL A 118 -0.81 25.82 -19.48
C VAL A 118 0.09 25.11 -20.47
N HIS A 119 -0.21 25.26 -21.76
CA HIS A 119 0.54 24.66 -22.86
C HIS A 119 1.36 25.72 -23.61
N PHE A 120 2.65 25.49 -23.77
CA PHE A 120 3.55 26.34 -24.53
C PHE A 120 3.74 25.82 -25.97
N ASN A 121 2.65 25.85 -26.75
CA ASN A 121 2.58 25.26 -28.11
C ASN A 121 3.52 25.88 -29.16
N ASN A 122 4.20 27.00 -28.84
CA ASN A 122 5.16 27.63 -29.76
C ASN A 122 6.61 27.25 -29.45
N ILE A 123 6.84 26.47 -28.39
CA ILE A 123 8.18 26.04 -27.94
C ILE A 123 8.37 24.58 -28.33
N HIS A 124 9.46 24.28 -29.03
CA HIS A 124 9.79 22.93 -29.50
C HIS A 124 11.10 22.47 -28.89
N LEU A 125 11.02 21.54 -27.92
CA LEU A 125 12.20 21.04 -27.21
C LEU A 125 12.80 19.78 -27.86
N ASN A 126 12.12 19.16 -28.82
CA ASN A 126 12.53 17.94 -29.54
C ASN A 126 13.68 18.16 -30.54
N THR A 127 14.75 18.80 -30.06
CA THR A 127 15.95 19.16 -30.81
C THR A 127 17.00 18.05 -30.82
N GLY A 128 16.95 17.15 -29.84
CA GLY A 128 18.00 16.16 -29.56
C GLY A 128 19.17 16.71 -28.74
N GLU A 129 19.13 18.00 -28.35
CA GLU A 129 20.18 18.67 -27.60
C GLU A 129 19.77 18.87 -26.13
N TRP A 130 20.76 18.97 -25.24
CA TRP A 130 20.52 19.32 -23.84
C TRP A 130 19.92 20.71 -23.73
N THR A 131 18.85 20.82 -22.96
CA THR A 131 18.08 22.04 -22.78
C THR A 131 17.81 22.27 -21.30
N HIS A 132 18.11 23.47 -20.80
CA HIS A 132 17.66 23.92 -19.49
C HIS A 132 16.23 24.45 -19.63
N LEU A 133 15.25 23.69 -19.13
CA LEU A 133 13.86 24.08 -19.09
C LEU A 133 13.53 24.64 -17.71
N THR A 134 13.00 25.86 -17.66
CA THR A 134 12.41 26.42 -16.44
C THR A 134 10.95 26.79 -16.66
N ILE A 135 10.08 26.34 -15.75
CA ILE A 135 8.68 26.74 -15.65
C ILE A 135 8.47 27.51 -14.34
N VAL A 136 7.91 28.72 -14.43
CA VAL A 136 7.63 29.58 -13.27
C VAL A 136 6.13 29.83 -13.17
N ASP A 137 5.48 29.38 -12.10
CA ASP A 137 4.10 29.71 -11.73
C ASP A 137 4.09 30.98 -10.86
N ASP A 138 3.65 32.11 -11.43
CA ASP A 138 3.49 33.37 -10.71
C ASP A 138 2.01 33.74 -10.58
N PRO A 139 1.32 33.29 -9.50
CA PRO A 139 -0.06 33.66 -9.25
C PRO A 139 -0.23 35.15 -8.95
N THR A 140 0.82 35.85 -8.50
CA THR A 140 0.78 37.31 -8.25
C THR A 140 0.69 38.07 -9.57
N ALA A 141 1.53 37.73 -10.55
CA ALA A 141 1.45 38.26 -11.90
C ALA A 141 0.32 37.64 -12.73
N LYS A 142 -0.30 36.56 -12.24
CA LYS A 142 -1.31 35.74 -12.92
C LYS A 142 -0.79 35.17 -14.23
N LYS A 143 0.42 34.62 -14.19
CA LYS A 143 1.11 34.10 -15.37
C LYS A 143 1.92 32.85 -15.05
N VAL A 144 2.04 32.00 -16.05
CA VAL A 144 3.11 30.98 -16.09
C VAL A 144 4.11 31.42 -17.14
N PHE A 145 5.39 31.36 -16.79
CA PHE A 145 6.50 31.65 -17.70
C PHE A 145 7.25 30.36 -18.06
N CYS A 146 7.75 30.29 -19.28
CA CYS A 146 8.63 29.22 -19.75
C CYS A 146 9.93 29.84 -20.27
N TYR A 147 11.04 29.46 -19.66
CA TYR A 147 12.37 29.79 -20.10
C TYR A 147 13.04 28.55 -20.71
N VAL A 148 13.85 28.78 -21.74
CA VAL A 148 14.65 27.76 -22.39
C VAL A 148 16.07 28.29 -22.47
N ASN A 149 17.01 27.56 -21.89
CA ASN A 149 18.42 27.96 -21.81
C ASN A 149 18.62 29.37 -21.23
N GLY A 150 17.88 29.67 -20.16
CA GLY A 150 17.98 30.94 -19.42
C GLY A 150 17.28 32.13 -20.08
N GLU A 151 16.65 31.93 -21.24
CA GLU A 151 15.94 32.98 -21.98
C GLU A 151 14.43 32.75 -21.97
N LEU A 152 13.65 33.81 -21.71
CA LEU A 152 12.19 33.75 -21.73
C LEU A 152 11.69 33.46 -23.15
N GLN A 153 11.07 32.30 -23.35
CA GLN A 153 10.51 31.91 -24.65
C GLN A 153 8.99 32.08 -24.72
N GLY A 154 8.29 32.03 -23.59
CA GLY A 154 6.84 32.13 -23.57
C GLY A 154 6.26 32.48 -22.21
N ASN A 155 5.05 33.05 -22.22
CA ASN A 155 4.23 33.19 -21.02
C ASN A 155 2.75 33.04 -21.39
N CYS A 156 1.97 32.47 -20.47
CA CYS A 156 0.53 32.34 -20.60
C CYS A 156 -0.16 32.98 -19.40
N GLY A 157 -1.27 33.67 -19.64
CA GLY A 157 -2.07 34.29 -18.58
C GLY A 157 -2.93 33.26 -17.84
N MET A 158 -3.20 33.54 -16.57
CA MET A 158 -4.19 32.85 -15.73
C MET A 158 -5.42 33.72 -15.52
N THR A 159 -6.58 33.09 -15.29
CA THR A 159 -7.76 33.82 -14.83
C THR A 159 -7.58 34.31 -13.38
N ALA A 160 -8.43 35.24 -12.97
CA ALA A 160 -8.43 35.72 -11.60
C ALA A 160 -8.84 34.64 -10.58
N GLU A 161 -9.65 33.66 -10.99
CA GLU A 161 -9.94 32.49 -10.16
C GLU A 161 -8.73 31.56 -10.03
N GLN A 162 -8.07 31.26 -11.15
CA GLN A 162 -6.87 30.40 -11.19
C GLN A 162 -5.72 30.88 -10.30
N ALA A 163 -5.52 32.20 -10.25
CA ALA A 163 -4.51 32.83 -9.42
C ALA A 163 -4.83 32.81 -7.91
N LYS A 164 -6.09 32.58 -7.51
CA LYS A 164 -6.52 32.57 -6.10
C LYS A 164 -6.48 31.19 -5.45
N TYR A 165 -6.34 30.13 -6.26
CA TYR A 165 -6.38 28.78 -5.74
C TYR A 165 -5.17 28.48 -4.87
N LYS A 166 -5.43 27.91 -3.68
CA LYS A 166 -4.37 27.39 -2.82
C LYS A 166 -3.65 26.29 -3.58
N ARG A 167 -2.38 26.52 -3.85
CA ARG A 167 -1.50 25.51 -4.42
C ARG A 167 -1.27 24.43 -3.38
N ASP A 168 -1.30 23.18 -3.84
CA ASP A 168 -1.27 22.00 -2.99
C ASP A 168 -0.66 20.86 -3.81
N VAL A 169 0.38 20.25 -3.26
CA VAL A 169 1.08 19.11 -3.86
C VAL A 169 1.07 17.91 -2.91
N SER A 170 0.35 17.98 -1.79
CA SER A 170 0.42 16.95 -0.74
C SER A 170 -0.43 15.70 -1.04
N GLY A 171 -0.87 15.54 -2.28
CA GLY A 171 -1.75 14.44 -2.68
C GLY A 171 -1.00 13.11 -2.75
N LYS A 172 0.28 13.16 -3.16
CA LYS A 172 1.21 12.04 -3.26
C LYS A 172 2.66 12.52 -3.27
N GLU A 173 3.59 11.59 -3.07
CA GLU A 173 5.04 11.78 -3.21
C GLU A 173 5.40 12.37 -4.58
N MET A 174 6.46 13.16 -4.69
CA MET A 174 6.85 13.79 -5.96
C MET A 174 7.73 12.86 -6.77
N CYS A 175 7.48 12.73 -8.07
CA CYS A 175 8.24 11.87 -8.98
C CYS A 175 9.09 12.65 -9.98
N ILE A 176 10.24 12.09 -10.38
CA ILE A 176 11.05 12.51 -11.52
C ILE A 176 10.96 11.43 -12.60
N GLY A 177 10.68 11.85 -13.85
CA GLY A 177 10.63 10.97 -15.02
C GLY A 177 9.34 10.16 -15.19
N GLY A 178 8.30 10.46 -14.40
CA GLY A 178 7.02 9.76 -14.40
C GLY A 178 6.05 10.36 -13.37
N ASP A 179 4.94 9.67 -13.14
CA ASP A 179 4.04 9.91 -12.01
C ASP A 179 3.33 8.60 -11.59
N PHE A 180 2.37 8.67 -10.67
CA PHE A 180 1.59 7.52 -10.18
C PHE A 180 0.37 7.20 -11.05
N SER A 181 0.31 7.67 -12.30
CA SER A 181 -0.67 7.15 -13.26
C SER A 181 -0.50 5.62 -13.38
N PRO A 182 -1.59 4.86 -13.60
CA PRO A 182 -1.51 3.40 -13.68
C PRO A 182 -0.38 2.92 -14.61
N GLY A 183 0.52 2.10 -14.06
CA GLY A 183 1.69 1.55 -14.77
C GLY A 183 2.71 2.58 -15.25
N ASN A 184 2.73 3.79 -14.69
CA ASN A 184 3.55 4.93 -15.15
C ASN A 184 3.48 5.10 -16.69
N SER A 185 2.27 5.04 -17.26
CA SER A 185 2.05 5.12 -18.71
C SER A 185 2.48 6.44 -19.36
N VAL A 186 3.05 7.36 -18.57
CA VAL A 186 3.48 8.71 -18.94
C VAL A 186 4.96 8.94 -18.67
N ALA A 187 5.75 7.87 -18.55
CA ALA A 187 7.20 7.91 -18.37
C ALA A 187 7.91 8.81 -19.39
N PHE A 188 8.98 9.48 -18.95
CA PHE A 188 9.72 10.43 -19.79
C PHE A 188 10.56 9.74 -20.87
N LYS A 189 10.21 9.93 -22.14
CA LYS A 189 10.87 9.38 -23.33
C LYS A 189 12.05 10.22 -23.78
N GLY A 190 12.93 10.57 -22.86
CA GLY A 190 14.16 11.34 -23.10
C GLY A 190 15.17 11.12 -21.99
N GLU A 191 16.15 12.00 -21.87
CA GLU A 191 17.08 11.99 -20.74
C GLU A 191 16.80 13.17 -19.79
N ILE A 192 16.84 12.94 -18.48
CA ILE A 192 16.85 13.99 -17.45
C ILE A 192 18.19 13.93 -16.73
N TYR A 193 18.88 15.07 -16.66
CA TYR A 193 20.20 15.20 -16.03
C TYR A 193 20.11 15.79 -14.62
N SER A 194 19.22 16.76 -14.41
CA SER A 194 19.00 17.36 -13.11
C SER A 194 17.57 17.88 -12.99
N VAL A 195 17.11 18.01 -11.75
CA VAL A 195 15.88 18.69 -11.40
C VAL A 195 16.15 19.55 -10.17
N ALA A 196 15.72 20.81 -10.19
CA ALA A 196 15.72 21.69 -9.03
C ALA A 196 14.35 22.36 -8.89
N VAL A 197 13.89 22.49 -7.66
CA VAL A 197 12.54 22.92 -7.36
C VAL A 197 12.58 23.99 -6.28
N PHE A 198 11.86 25.09 -6.50
CA PHE A 198 11.87 26.24 -5.61
C PHE A 198 10.45 26.64 -5.18
N ASP A 199 10.30 27.14 -3.96
CA ASP A 199 9.05 27.65 -3.38
C ASP A 199 8.76 29.12 -3.74
N ASP A 200 9.63 29.76 -4.53
CA ASP A 200 9.54 31.15 -4.94
C ASP A 200 9.52 31.35 -6.47
N VAL A 201 9.21 32.59 -6.87
CA VAL A 201 9.19 33.02 -8.28
C VAL A 201 10.60 33.45 -8.68
N ARG A 202 11.37 32.52 -9.26
CA ARG A 202 12.75 32.81 -9.70
C ARG A 202 12.78 33.89 -10.78
N THR A 203 13.72 34.81 -10.65
CA THR A 203 13.96 35.89 -11.60
C THR A 203 14.74 35.40 -12.81
N ALA A 204 14.71 36.16 -13.92
CA ALA A 204 15.45 35.79 -15.13
C ALA A 204 16.98 35.73 -14.93
N ASP A 205 17.53 36.55 -14.02
CA ASP A 205 18.97 36.56 -13.72
C ASP A 205 19.36 35.34 -12.88
N GLU A 206 18.51 34.95 -11.92
CA GLU A 206 18.63 33.73 -11.13
C GLU A 206 18.59 32.48 -12.01
N ILE A 207 17.54 32.34 -12.84
CA ILE A 207 17.39 31.21 -13.78
C ILE A 207 18.61 31.07 -14.69
N LYS A 208 19.19 32.19 -15.11
CA LYS A 208 20.39 32.20 -15.96
C LYS A 208 21.65 31.78 -15.20
N ALA A 209 21.75 32.07 -13.91
CA ALA A 209 22.83 31.61 -13.05
C ALA A 209 22.71 30.10 -12.77
N ASP A 210 21.49 29.64 -12.48
CA ASP A 210 21.15 28.27 -12.10
C ASP A 210 21.54 27.24 -13.17
N MET A 211 21.52 27.64 -14.45
CA MET A 211 22.03 26.84 -15.57
C MET A 211 23.45 26.31 -15.34
N THR A 212 24.29 27.06 -14.62
CA THR A 212 25.69 26.72 -14.38
C THR A 212 25.90 26.11 -13.01
N SER A 213 25.26 26.67 -11.97
CA SER A 213 25.33 26.16 -10.62
C SER A 213 24.23 26.71 -9.74
N ILE A 214 23.77 25.90 -8.78
CA ILE A 214 22.82 26.30 -7.72
C ILE A 214 23.53 26.22 -6.36
N SER A 215 23.29 27.19 -5.48
CA SER A 215 23.77 27.13 -4.09
C SER A 215 22.80 26.30 -3.25
N LEU A 216 23.29 25.31 -2.49
CA LEU A 216 22.43 24.45 -1.66
C LEU A 216 21.89 25.18 -0.41
N SER A 217 22.48 26.32 -0.08
CA SER A 217 21.97 27.25 0.94
C SER A 217 21.08 28.35 0.36
N GLU A 218 20.73 28.26 -0.93
CA GLU A 218 19.87 29.24 -1.58
C GLU A 218 18.48 29.28 -0.94
N SER A 219 18.00 30.50 -0.71
CA SER A 219 16.66 30.72 -0.16
C SER A 219 15.62 30.21 -1.15
N GLY A 220 14.63 29.47 -0.65
CA GLY A 220 13.51 28.96 -1.42
C GLY A 220 13.80 27.70 -2.22
N LEU A 221 15.03 27.18 -2.23
CA LEU A 221 15.34 25.87 -2.79
C LEU A 221 14.69 24.77 -1.93
N ILE A 222 13.68 24.11 -2.48
CA ILE A 222 13.01 22.96 -1.86
C ILE A 222 13.91 21.74 -2.00
N SER A 223 14.41 21.49 -3.22
CA SER A 223 15.26 20.34 -3.48
C SER A 223 16.06 20.43 -4.78
N CYS A 224 17.15 19.67 -4.86
CA CYS A 224 18.06 19.68 -6.00
C CYS A 224 18.70 18.30 -6.24
N TYR A 225 18.60 17.82 -7.48
CA TYR A 225 18.99 16.46 -7.85
C TYR A 225 19.92 16.45 -9.05
N LYS A 226 20.89 15.51 -9.03
CA LYS A 226 21.68 15.12 -10.19
C LYS A 226 21.46 13.65 -10.53
N LEU A 227 21.19 13.39 -11.79
CA LEU A 227 20.88 12.07 -12.33
C LEU A 227 22.00 11.60 -13.27
N GLU A 228 23.26 11.75 -12.85
CA GLU A 228 24.43 11.32 -13.62
C GLU A 228 24.73 9.83 -13.42
N GLY A 229 24.53 9.01 -14.46
CA GLY A 229 24.87 7.58 -14.40
C GLY A 229 24.03 6.77 -13.40
N LYS A 230 22.93 7.34 -12.89
CA LYS A 230 22.09 6.78 -11.82
C LYS A 230 21.06 5.76 -12.29
N GLN A 231 21.02 5.39 -13.57
CA GLN A 231 19.97 4.54 -14.10
C GLN A 231 19.91 3.19 -13.37
N GLY A 232 18.83 2.97 -12.62
CA GLY A 232 18.61 1.73 -11.87
C GLY A 232 19.21 1.68 -10.47
N GLU A 233 19.83 2.76 -9.97
CA GLU A 233 20.21 2.84 -8.54
C GLU A 233 18.97 2.99 -7.66
N THR A 234 18.96 2.38 -6.47
CA THR A 234 17.84 2.41 -5.52
C THR A 234 17.59 3.81 -4.93
N TYR A 235 18.60 4.68 -4.89
CA TYR A 235 18.49 6.03 -4.33
C TYR A 235 19.21 7.03 -5.23
N ILE A 236 18.63 8.22 -5.37
CA ILE A 236 19.34 9.41 -5.82
C ILE A 236 19.43 10.36 -4.64
N GLU A 237 20.66 10.78 -4.34
CA GLU A 237 20.93 11.75 -3.30
C GLU A 237 20.22 13.07 -3.62
N ASP A 238 19.34 13.50 -2.71
CA ASP A 238 18.91 14.89 -2.66
C ASP A 238 20.11 15.70 -2.18
N LEU A 239 20.68 16.52 -3.07
CA LEU A 239 21.87 17.31 -2.72
C LEU A 239 21.52 18.36 -1.65
N LYS A 240 20.23 18.73 -1.52
CA LYS A 240 19.75 19.60 -0.44
C LYS A 240 19.60 18.86 0.89
N GLY A 241 19.30 17.55 0.83
CA GLY A 241 19.17 16.64 1.96
C GLY A 241 17.82 16.66 2.70
N ASP A 242 16.79 17.31 2.14
CA ASP A 242 15.50 17.49 2.82
C ASP A 242 14.45 16.44 2.40
N TYR A 243 14.56 15.92 1.16
CA TYR A 243 13.55 15.04 0.55
C TYR A 243 14.18 13.88 -0.23
N ASP A 244 15.05 13.10 0.39
CA ASP A 244 15.73 11.92 -0.23
C ASP A 244 14.81 11.17 -1.20
N PHE A 245 15.27 11.01 -2.45
CA PHE A 245 14.52 10.33 -3.50
C PHE A 245 14.85 8.84 -3.52
N ARG A 246 13.80 8.01 -3.44
CA ARG A 246 13.86 6.57 -3.67
C ARG A 246 13.54 6.29 -5.13
N ASN A 247 14.25 5.37 -5.75
CA ASN A 247 13.86 4.86 -7.07
C ASN A 247 12.58 4.07 -6.90
N ASN A 248 11.47 4.58 -7.44
CA ASN A 248 10.35 3.72 -7.75
C ASN A 248 10.70 3.09 -9.09
N ARG A 249 11.54 2.05 -9.03
CA ARG A 249 11.24 1.01 -9.98
C ARG A 249 9.90 0.47 -9.52
N PHE A 250 8.83 0.67 -10.31
CA PHE A 250 7.68 -0.23 -10.26
C PHE A 250 8.14 -1.71 -10.38
N ASN A 251 9.42 -1.94 -10.70
CA ASN A 251 10.16 -3.18 -10.48
C ASN A 251 11.00 -3.26 -9.17
N GLY A 252 10.43 -3.86 -8.12
CA GLY A 252 10.94 -5.17 -7.67
C GLY A 252 12.19 -5.25 -6.78
N ASP A 253 12.50 -4.26 -5.93
CA ASP A 253 13.55 -4.48 -4.90
C ASP A 253 13.12 -5.51 -3.85
N TRP A 254 11.81 -5.72 -3.64
CA TRP A 254 11.30 -6.82 -2.82
C TRP A 254 11.58 -8.20 -3.42
N MET A 255 11.73 -8.31 -4.75
CA MET A 255 12.16 -9.55 -5.43
C MET A 255 13.68 -9.68 -5.63
N SER A 256 14.45 -8.71 -5.16
CA SER A 256 15.90 -8.67 -5.35
C SER A 256 16.69 -9.08 -4.11
N ALA A 257 15.99 -9.46 -3.03
CA ALA A 257 16.61 -9.81 -1.76
C ALA A 257 17.47 -11.08 -1.89
N GLU A 258 18.68 -10.93 -2.41
CA GLU A 258 19.70 -11.97 -2.43
C GLU A 258 19.92 -12.45 -1.00
N GLY A 259 19.74 -13.76 -0.77
CA GLY A 259 19.98 -14.39 0.53
C GLY A 259 18.77 -14.52 1.46
N VAL A 260 17.54 -14.22 1.00
CA VAL A 260 16.34 -14.67 1.70
C VAL A 260 16.15 -16.16 1.41
N GLU A 261 16.30 -16.96 2.46
CA GLU A 261 16.12 -18.42 2.41
C GLU A 261 14.84 -18.82 3.17
N PRO A 262 14.27 -20.00 2.89
CA PRO A 262 13.26 -20.56 3.77
C PRO A 262 13.82 -20.69 5.20
N PRO A 263 12.97 -20.59 6.23
CA PRO A 263 13.38 -20.89 7.60
C PRO A 263 14.02 -22.27 7.67
N LYS A 264 15.00 -22.51 8.54
CA LYS A 264 15.64 -23.84 8.65
C LYS A 264 14.96 -24.75 9.68
N ASP A 265 14.40 -24.16 10.73
CA ASP A 265 13.88 -24.86 11.89
C ASP A 265 12.35 -24.88 11.90
N PHE A 266 11.74 -25.55 10.92
CA PHE A 266 10.30 -25.77 10.83
C PHE A 266 9.96 -27.27 10.75
N ALA A 267 8.76 -27.64 11.23
CA ALA A 267 8.28 -29.02 11.21
C ALA A 267 7.26 -29.29 10.11
N TYR A 268 6.48 -28.29 9.73
CA TYR A 268 5.53 -28.35 8.62
C TYR A 268 5.26 -26.94 8.12
N SER A 269 4.67 -26.84 6.93
CA SER A 269 4.19 -25.58 6.38
C SER A 269 2.80 -25.68 5.78
N ILE A 270 2.15 -24.52 5.66
CA ILE A 270 0.90 -24.31 4.95
C ILE A 270 1.15 -23.25 3.88
N ALA A 271 0.79 -23.56 2.63
CA ALA A 271 0.84 -22.61 1.53
C ALA A 271 -0.49 -21.85 1.44
N LEU A 272 -0.42 -20.55 1.18
CA LEU A 272 -1.56 -19.65 0.99
C LEU A 272 -1.60 -19.23 -0.49
N LEU A 273 -2.73 -19.51 -1.15
CA LEU A 273 -2.99 -19.20 -2.56
C LEU A 273 -4.32 -18.47 -2.71
N GLY A 274 -4.33 -17.15 -2.57
CA GLY A 274 -5.48 -16.31 -2.90
C GLY A 274 -5.20 -15.53 -4.16
N ASP A 275 -6.26 -15.03 -4.80
CA ASP A 275 -6.16 -13.99 -5.82
C ASP A 275 -5.17 -14.36 -6.93
N THR A 276 -5.36 -15.57 -7.48
CA THR A 276 -4.60 -16.09 -8.63
C THR A 276 -5.23 -15.65 -9.95
N GLN A 277 -6.28 -14.82 -9.90
CA GLN A 277 -7.08 -14.42 -11.04
C GLN A 277 -6.24 -13.78 -12.14
N ILE A 278 -5.25 -12.96 -11.80
CA ILE A 278 -4.36 -12.36 -12.82
C ILE A 278 -3.58 -13.41 -13.59
N MET A 279 -3.10 -14.47 -12.92
CA MET A 279 -2.46 -15.61 -13.59
C MET A 279 -3.45 -16.35 -14.48
N ALA A 280 -4.65 -16.65 -13.98
CA ALA A 280 -5.65 -17.38 -14.76
C ALA A 280 -6.13 -16.62 -16.00
N GLY A 281 -6.35 -15.31 -15.88
CA GLY A 281 -6.94 -14.49 -16.94
C GLY A 281 -5.95 -13.89 -17.94
N TYR A 282 -4.74 -13.54 -17.50
CA TYR A 282 -3.76 -12.83 -18.33
C TYR A 282 -2.47 -13.60 -18.59
N TYR A 283 -2.10 -14.56 -17.72
CA TYR A 283 -0.90 -15.40 -17.88
C TYR A 283 -1.21 -16.90 -17.76
N PRO A 284 -2.21 -17.43 -18.50
CA PRO A 284 -2.68 -18.80 -18.31
C PRO A 284 -1.58 -19.86 -18.56
N ASP A 285 -0.66 -19.57 -19.49
CA ASP A 285 0.47 -20.45 -19.81
C ASP A 285 1.46 -20.58 -18.64
N ASP A 286 1.51 -19.62 -17.72
CA ASP A 286 2.44 -19.59 -16.59
C ASP A 286 1.79 -20.06 -15.27
N PHE A 287 0.47 -20.28 -15.23
CA PHE A 287 -0.24 -20.70 -13.99
C PHE A 287 0.34 -22.00 -13.42
N HIS A 288 0.75 -22.92 -14.30
CA HIS A 288 1.28 -24.22 -13.92
C HIS A 288 2.52 -24.15 -13.00
N TYR A 289 3.33 -23.09 -13.10
CA TYR A 289 4.53 -22.92 -12.26
C TYR A 289 4.19 -22.93 -10.76
N ILE A 290 3.02 -22.41 -10.36
CA ILE A 290 2.57 -22.43 -8.95
C ILE A 290 2.46 -23.88 -8.45
N MET A 291 1.80 -24.73 -9.23
CA MET A 291 1.55 -26.12 -8.84
C MET A 291 2.79 -26.99 -8.97
N ASP A 292 3.62 -26.75 -9.99
CA ASP A 292 4.91 -27.41 -10.16
C ASP A 292 5.78 -27.18 -8.94
N TRP A 293 5.93 -25.92 -8.54
CA TRP A 293 6.74 -25.56 -7.39
C TRP A 293 6.24 -26.25 -6.11
N LEU A 294 4.93 -26.23 -5.84
CA LEU A 294 4.35 -26.88 -4.66
C LEU A 294 4.61 -28.40 -4.64
N LEU A 295 4.47 -29.07 -5.77
CA LEU A 295 4.66 -30.52 -5.88
C LEU A 295 6.13 -30.91 -5.77
N GLU A 296 7.02 -30.17 -6.43
CA GLU A 296 8.47 -30.41 -6.42
C GLU A 296 9.09 -30.13 -5.05
N ASN A 297 8.59 -29.10 -4.36
CA ASN A 297 9.15 -28.62 -3.08
C ASN A 297 8.39 -29.13 -1.85
N LYS A 298 7.35 -29.96 -2.03
CA LYS A 298 6.50 -30.49 -0.96
C LYS A 298 7.30 -31.07 0.21
N GLU A 299 8.24 -31.97 -0.08
CA GLU A 299 8.98 -32.71 0.96
C GLU A 299 10.05 -31.83 1.63
N GLU A 300 10.74 -31.00 0.84
CA GLU A 300 11.77 -30.07 1.34
C GLU A 300 11.16 -29.01 2.26
N HIS A 301 10.02 -28.44 1.85
CA HIS A 301 9.31 -27.41 2.61
C HIS A 301 8.22 -27.96 3.52
N LYS A 302 8.09 -29.30 3.62
CA LYS A 302 7.12 -30.02 4.45
C LYS A 302 5.70 -29.46 4.31
N ILE A 303 5.29 -29.21 3.06
CA ILE A 303 4.03 -28.59 2.70
C ILE A 303 2.90 -29.57 3.00
N SER A 304 2.13 -29.25 4.03
CA SER A 304 1.07 -30.12 4.55
C SER A 304 -0.30 -29.79 3.97
N HIS A 305 -0.52 -28.53 3.59
CA HIS A 305 -1.80 -28.04 3.15
C HIS A 305 -1.68 -26.78 2.30
N VAL A 306 -2.63 -26.59 1.38
CA VAL A 306 -2.82 -25.35 0.63
C VAL A 306 -4.17 -24.74 1.04
N LEU A 307 -4.15 -23.51 1.54
CA LEU A 307 -5.34 -22.71 1.79
C LEU A 307 -5.54 -21.78 0.60
N ASN A 308 -6.64 -21.93 -0.13
CA ASN A 308 -7.05 -20.93 -1.10
C ASN A 308 -7.93 -19.86 -0.45
N MET A 309 -7.72 -18.59 -0.83
CA MET A 309 -8.45 -17.45 -0.27
C MET A 309 -9.37 -16.76 -1.28
N GLY A 310 -9.79 -17.42 -2.36
CA GLY A 310 -10.70 -16.87 -3.37
C GLY A 310 -10.00 -16.27 -4.58
N ASP A 311 -10.80 -15.73 -5.49
CA ASP A 311 -10.41 -15.13 -6.77
C ASP A 311 -9.47 -16.03 -7.58
N MET A 312 -9.98 -17.22 -7.91
CA MET A 312 -9.24 -18.17 -8.74
C MET A 312 -9.29 -17.79 -10.22
N THR A 313 -10.42 -17.23 -10.67
CA THR A 313 -10.67 -16.80 -12.05
C THR A 313 -10.74 -15.29 -12.15
N ASN A 314 -10.47 -14.68 -13.32
CA ASN A 314 -10.49 -13.21 -13.47
C ASN A 314 -11.78 -12.71 -14.10
N PHE A 315 -12.21 -13.38 -15.15
CA PHE A 315 -13.40 -13.04 -15.91
C PHE A 315 -14.52 -14.06 -15.73
N ASN A 316 -14.34 -15.05 -14.84
CA ASN A 316 -15.28 -16.15 -14.64
C ASN A 316 -15.56 -16.93 -15.94
N LYS A 317 -14.56 -17.03 -16.82
CA LYS A 317 -14.69 -17.73 -18.12
C LYS A 317 -14.50 -19.23 -17.94
N ASP A 318 -15.13 -20.03 -18.78
CA ASP A 318 -14.99 -21.49 -18.73
C ASP A 318 -13.53 -21.91 -18.92
N GLU A 319 -12.78 -21.24 -19.80
CA GLU A 319 -11.35 -21.55 -20.02
C GLU A 319 -10.49 -21.30 -18.77
N GLU A 320 -10.81 -20.27 -17.98
CA GLU A 320 -10.12 -19.99 -16.71
C GLU A 320 -10.47 -21.06 -15.66
N TRP A 321 -11.74 -21.44 -15.57
CA TRP A 321 -12.18 -22.50 -14.65
C TRP A 321 -11.61 -23.87 -15.00
N GLU A 322 -11.54 -24.21 -16.30
CA GLU A 322 -10.90 -25.43 -16.79
C GLU A 322 -9.43 -25.47 -16.38
N LEU A 323 -8.69 -24.38 -16.60
CA LEU A 323 -7.30 -24.22 -16.18
C LEU A 323 -7.16 -24.36 -14.65
N VAL A 324 -7.90 -23.57 -13.88
CA VAL A 324 -7.85 -23.60 -12.40
C VAL A 324 -8.14 -25.00 -11.89
N ARG A 325 -9.19 -25.64 -12.39
CA ARG A 325 -9.55 -27.01 -12.00
C ARG A 325 -8.42 -27.97 -12.35
N GLU A 326 -7.93 -27.96 -13.58
CA GLU A 326 -6.84 -28.83 -14.02
C GLU A 326 -5.64 -28.71 -13.06
N GLN A 327 -5.24 -27.48 -12.74
CA GLN A 327 -4.06 -27.20 -11.93
C GLN A 327 -4.24 -27.63 -10.47
N TYR A 328 -5.35 -27.29 -9.82
CA TYR A 328 -5.63 -27.75 -8.45
C TYR A 328 -5.74 -29.28 -8.35
N PHE A 329 -6.27 -29.93 -9.39
CA PHE A 329 -6.44 -31.38 -9.40
C PHE A 329 -5.11 -32.15 -9.41
N ARG A 330 -4.02 -31.53 -9.86
CA ARG A 330 -2.67 -32.11 -9.78
C ARG A 330 -2.22 -32.33 -8.33
N LEU A 331 -2.75 -31.56 -7.38
CA LEU A 331 -2.46 -31.72 -5.96
C LEU A 331 -3.14 -32.95 -5.35
N ASN A 332 -4.17 -33.52 -6.00
CA ASN A 332 -4.92 -34.65 -5.46
C ASN A 332 -4.01 -35.85 -5.17
N GLY A 333 -4.10 -36.38 -3.94
CA GLY A 333 -3.25 -37.47 -3.47
C GLY A 333 -1.83 -37.05 -3.07
N ASN A 334 -1.46 -35.79 -3.30
CA ASN A 334 -0.14 -35.24 -2.99
C ASN A 334 -0.20 -34.21 -1.85
N ILE A 335 -0.97 -33.13 -2.02
CA ILE A 335 -1.14 -32.04 -1.05
C ILE A 335 -2.62 -31.73 -0.93
N ASP A 336 -3.16 -31.78 0.29
CA ASP A 336 -4.56 -31.43 0.51
C ASP A 336 -4.77 -29.91 0.39
N TYR A 337 -5.95 -29.51 -0.07
CA TYR A 337 -6.29 -28.09 -0.19
C TYR A 337 -7.75 -27.78 0.17
N THR A 338 -7.99 -26.57 0.66
CA THR A 338 -9.31 -25.97 0.82
C THR A 338 -9.52 -24.79 -0.12
N LEU A 339 -10.78 -24.55 -0.50
CA LEU A 339 -11.15 -23.53 -1.49
C LEU A 339 -12.18 -22.55 -0.93
N VAL A 340 -12.00 -21.27 -1.22
CA VAL A 340 -12.95 -20.18 -0.98
C VAL A 340 -13.28 -19.55 -2.35
N ARG A 341 -14.44 -18.91 -2.50
CA ARG A 341 -14.76 -18.07 -3.67
C ARG A 341 -14.44 -16.61 -3.38
N GLY A 342 -13.93 -15.90 -4.38
CA GLY A 342 -13.87 -14.44 -4.36
C GLY A 342 -14.88 -13.76 -5.29
N ASP A 343 -14.88 -12.43 -5.36
CA ASP A 343 -15.73 -11.63 -6.27
C ASP A 343 -15.50 -11.91 -7.74
N HIS A 344 -14.29 -12.28 -8.14
CA HIS A 344 -14.05 -12.66 -9.51
C HIS A 344 -14.55 -14.09 -9.85
N ASP A 345 -14.97 -14.89 -8.85
CA ASP A 345 -15.47 -16.26 -9.07
C ASP A 345 -16.99 -16.37 -9.18
N VAL A 346 -17.71 -15.29 -8.88
CA VAL A 346 -19.18 -15.24 -8.81
C VAL A 346 -19.73 -13.98 -9.50
N LEU A 347 -21.04 -13.87 -9.56
CA LEU A 347 -21.78 -12.63 -9.68
C LEU A 347 -21.55 -11.83 -8.42
N ASP A 348 -21.08 -10.61 -8.60
CA ASP A 348 -20.86 -9.67 -7.52
C ASP A 348 -21.27 -8.27 -7.96
N ASP A 349 -21.77 -7.47 -7.01
CA ASP A 349 -22.23 -6.12 -7.27
C ASP A 349 -21.06 -5.15 -7.49
N ASP A 350 -19.88 -5.45 -6.93
CA ASP A 350 -18.67 -4.64 -7.04
C ASP A 350 -17.91 -4.86 -8.36
N ILE A 351 -18.33 -5.86 -9.17
CA ILE A 351 -17.72 -6.17 -10.46
C ILE A 351 -18.75 -6.16 -11.58
N SER A 352 -18.37 -5.67 -12.76
CA SER A 352 -19.22 -5.72 -13.95
C SER A 352 -19.70 -7.15 -14.25
N ASN A 353 -21.03 -7.33 -14.34
CA ASN A 353 -21.72 -8.58 -14.64
C ASN A 353 -21.57 -9.04 -16.12
N ASN A 354 -20.36 -9.03 -16.66
CA ASN A 354 -20.04 -9.32 -18.07
C ASN A 354 -20.22 -10.82 -18.42
N GLY A 355 -21.38 -11.42 -18.15
CA GLY A 355 -21.67 -12.83 -18.42
C GLY A 355 -21.12 -13.81 -17.37
N ARG A 356 -20.93 -13.33 -16.13
CA ARG A 356 -20.50 -14.14 -14.96
C ARG A 356 -21.63 -15.12 -14.55
N ASP A 357 -21.27 -16.24 -13.94
CA ASP A 357 -22.20 -17.32 -13.53
C ASP A 357 -21.79 -17.90 -12.16
N ASP A 358 -22.64 -17.68 -11.16
CA ASP A 358 -22.47 -18.15 -9.77
C ASP A 358 -22.32 -19.66 -9.63
N GLN A 359 -22.83 -20.42 -10.60
CA GLN A 359 -22.86 -21.89 -10.53
C GLN A 359 -21.56 -22.53 -11.02
N LYS A 360 -20.64 -21.75 -11.62
CA LYS A 360 -19.40 -22.33 -12.15
C LYS A 360 -18.52 -22.91 -11.06
N TYR A 361 -18.40 -22.25 -9.91
CA TYR A 361 -17.62 -22.81 -8.81
C TYR A 361 -18.06 -24.24 -8.45
N ASP A 362 -19.37 -24.46 -8.24
CA ASP A 362 -19.88 -25.79 -7.90
C ASP A 362 -19.83 -26.78 -9.07
N ARG A 363 -19.92 -26.30 -10.31
CA ARG A 363 -19.76 -27.11 -11.52
C ARG A 363 -18.33 -27.65 -11.66
N TYR A 364 -17.33 -26.82 -11.39
CA TYR A 364 -15.91 -27.16 -11.52
C TYR A 364 -15.31 -27.74 -10.22
N PHE A 365 -15.93 -27.53 -9.07
CA PHE A 365 -15.50 -28.09 -7.78
C PHE A 365 -16.68 -28.71 -7.02
N GLY A 366 -17.23 -29.79 -7.56
CA GLY A 366 -18.37 -30.49 -6.97
C GLY A 366 -18.05 -31.13 -5.61
N VAL A 367 -19.05 -31.15 -4.71
CA VAL A 367 -18.94 -31.66 -3.34
C VAL A 367 -18.37 -33.06 -3.25
N ASP A 368 -18.96 -34.02 -3.98
CA ASP A 368 -18.60 -35.43 -3.84
C ASP A 368 -17.14 -35.68 -4.20
N GLU A 369 -16.68 -35.06 -5.30
CA GLU A 369 -15.30 -35.15 -5.76
C GLU A 369 -14.35 -34.47 -4.77
N TYR A 370 -14.72 -33.26 -4.31
CA TYR A 370 -13.94 -32.52 -3.32
C TYR A 370 -13.80 -33.31 -2.00
N LEU A 371 -14.88 -33.89 -1.47
CA LEU A 371 -14.86 -34.63 -0.21
C LEU A 371 -14.20 -36.01 -0.34
N SER A 372 -14.24 -36.63 -1.52
CA SER A 372 -13.63 -37.96 -1.76
C SER A 372 -12.12 -38.00 -1.48
N ARG A 373 -11.46 -36.84 -1.49
CA ARG A 373 -10.03 -36.69 -1.20
C ARG A 373 -9.71 -36.81 0.29
N PHE A 374 -10.71 -36.68 1.16
CA PHE A 374 -10.52 -36.67 2.61
C PHE A 374 -10.98 -37.95 3.28
N LYS A 375 -10.36 -38.27 4.43
CA LYS A 375 -10.81 -39.37 5.28
C LYS A 375 -12.20 -39.07 5.84
N SER A 376 -13.09 -40.07 5.79
CA SER A 376 -14.46 -39.97 6.30
C SER A 376 -14.48 -39.53 7.78
N GLY A 377 -15.38 -38.59 8.12
CA GLY A 377 -15.58 -38.08 9.48
C GLY A 377 -14.74 -36.85 9.87
N ASN A 378 -13.74 -36.48 9.06
CA ASN A 378 -12.83 -35.36 9.34
C ASN A 378 -13.10 -34.11 8.48
N ALA A 379 -14.15 -34.12 7.66
CA ALA A 379 -14.57 -32.97 6.87
C ALA A 379 -16.09 -32.92 6.80
N ASP A 380 -16.65 -31.73 6.71
CA ASP A 380 -18.08 -31.49 6.55
C ASP A 380 -18.30 -30.10 5.92
N TYR A 381 -19.53 -29.82 5.50
CA TYR A 381 -19.88 -28.57 4.86
C TYR A 381 -21.27 -28.11 5.29
N TYR A 382 -21.56 -26.83 5.05
CA TYR A 382 -22.87 -26.28 5.36
C TYR A 382 -23.93 -26.81 4.38
N GLN A 383 -24.71 -27.80 4.81
CA GLN A 383 -25.76 -28.42 3.99
C GLN A 383 -27.03 -27.55 3.99
N LYS A 384 -27.13 -26.64 3.03
CA LYS A 384 -28.36 -25.92 2.63
C LYS A 384 -28.50 -25.92 1.09
N PRO A 385 -29.61 -25.45 0.47
CA PRO A 385 -30.19 -26.12 -0.69
C PRO A 385 -29.36 -26.08 -2.00
N ASP A 386 -28.24 -25.37 -2.03
CA ASP A 386 -27.30 -25.31 -3.14
C ASP A 386 -26.30 -26.48 -3.19
N GLY A 387 -26.06 -27.17 -2.06
CA GLY A 387 -25.11 -28.28 -2.02
C GLY A 387 -23.68 -27.85 -2.37
N SER A 388 -23.23 -26.73 -1.81
CA SER A 388 -21.93 -26.12 -2.12
C SER A 388 -20.88 -26.33 -1.01
N ILE A 389 -19.59 -26.47 -1.38
CA ILE A 389 -18.47 -26.55 -0.43
C ILE A 389 -17.93 -25.18 0.03
N THR A 390 -18.56 -24.10 -0.42
CA THR A 390 -18.17 -22.70 -0.15
C THR A 390 -18.06 -22.38 1.33
N ASN A 391 -18.79 -23.12 2.17
CA ASN A 391 -18.64 -23.10 3.61
C ASN A 391 -18.37 -24.52 4.09
N SER A 392 -17.13 -24.79 4.51
CA SER A 392 -16.69 -26.13 4.90
C SER A 392 -15.73 -26.11 6.08
N TYR A 393 -15.61 -27.23 6.77
CA TYR A 393 -14.55 -27.40 7.75
C TYR A 393 -13.80 -28.70 7.52
N ARG A 394 -12.55 -28.72 7.98
CA ARG A 394 -11.68 -29.88 7.94
C ARG A 394 -10.85 -29.99 9.20
N ALA A 395 -10.98 -31.13 9.89
CA ALA A 395 -10.10 -31.51 10.98
C ALA A 395 -8.86 -32.24 10.44
N ILE A 396 -7.68 -31.73 10.76
CA ILE A 396 -6.40 -32.31 10.37
C ILE A 396 -5.46 -32.42 11.57
N GLU A 397 -4.46 -33.28 11.44
CA GLU A 397 -3.37 -33.39 12.41
C GLU A 397 -2.04 -33.28 11.67
N ILE A 398 -1.22 -32.30 12.05
CA ILE A 398 0.09 -32.06 11.46
C ILE A 398 1.11 -32.05 12.59
N CYS A 399 2.10 -32.94 12.53
CA CYS A 399 3.15 -33.04 13.56
C CYS A 399 2.62 -33.16 15.01
N GLY A 400 1.47 -33.80 15.21
CA GLY A 400 0.83 -33.98 16.52
C GLY A 400 -0.05 -32.80 16.97
N ASN A 401 -0.08 -31.70 16.21
CA ASN A 401 -0.98 -30.57 16.43
C ASN A 401 -2.30 -30.80 15.70
N LYS A 402 -3.42 -30.63 16.41
CA LYS A 402 -4.77 -30.77 15.85
C LYS A 402 -5.30 -29.43 15.39
N TYR A 403 -5.75 -29.36 14.14
CA TYR A 403 -6.30 -28.16 13.53
C TYR A 403 -7.71 -28.39 13.01
N LEU A 404 -8.54 -27.36 13.15
CA LEU A 404 -9.79 -27.22 12.41
C LEU A 404 -9.63 -26.07 11.42
N ILE A 405 -9.49 -26.39 10.15
CA ILE A 405 -9.56 -25.40 9.08
C ILE A 405 -11.03 -25.14 8.82
N LEU A 406 -11.47 -23.91 9.01
CA LEU A 406 -12.83 -23.44 8.79
C LEU A 406 -12.83 -22.46 7.62
N THR A 407 -13.38 -22.90 6.50
CA THR A 407 -13.52 -22.13 5.28
C THR A 407 -14.90 -21.49 5.27
N LEU A 408 -14.93 -20.16 5.19
CA LEU A 408 -16.16 -19.37 5.12
C LEU A 408 -16.18 -18.61 3.80
N ASP A 409 -17.33 -18.65 3.13
CA ASP A 409 -17.59 -17.82 1.97
C ASP A 409 -17.56 -16.34 2.38
N LYS A 410 -17.11 -15.46 1.48
CA LYS A 410 -17.09 -14.02 1.74
C LYS A 410 -18.48 -13.48 2.11
N ASN A 411 -19.52 -14.13 1.60
CA ASN A 411 -20.92 -13.80 1.82
C ASN A 411 -21.58 -14.71 2.89
N ALA A 412 -20.79 -15.28 3.81
CA ALA A 412 -21.27 -16.14 4.88
C ALA A 412 -22.40 -15.49 5.68
N THR A 413 -23.61 -16.04 5.60
CA THR A 413 -24.77 -15.51 6.34
C THR A 413 -24.69 -15.80 7.84
N THR A 414 -25.53 -15.15 8.65
CA THR A 414 -25.70 -15.50 10.08
C THR A 414 -25.97 -16.99 10.31
N SER A 415 -26.69 -17.65 9.39
CA SER A 415 -26.98 -19.08 9.48
C SER A 415 -25.74 -19.95 9.25
N VAL A 416 -24.82 -19.52 8.38
CA VAL A 416 -23.49 -20.11 8.22
C VAL A 416 -22.65 -19.90 9.47
N LEU A 417 -22.66 -18.70 10.06
CA LEU A 417 -21.91 -18.44 11.29
C LEU A 417 -22.35 -19.36 12.43
N ARG A 418 -23.67 -19.52 12.66
CA ARG A 418 -24.21 -20.47 13.67
C ARG A 418 -23.78 -21.92 13.41
N TRP A 419 -23.68 -22.33 12.15
CA TRP A 419 -23.14 -23.64 11.79
C TRP A 419 -21.63 -23.73 12.09
N ALA A 420 -20.87 -22.69 11.75
CA ALA A 420 -19.44 -22.62 12.04
C ALA A 420 -19.14 -22.72 13.54
N GLU A 421 -19.96 -22.08 14.39
CA GLU A 421 -19.87 -22.28 15.85
C GLU A 421 -20.13 -23.71 16.28
N SER A 422 -21.08 -24.39 15.66
CA SER A 422 -21.35 -25.80 15.95
C SER A 422 -20.15 -26.67 15.58
N ALA A 423 -19.45 -26.34 14.49
CA ALA A 423 -18.19 -26.97 14.13
C ALA A 423 -17.09 -26.68 15.17
N ILE A 424 -16.83 -25.42 15.52
CA ILE A 424 -15.80 -25.04 16.50
C ILE A 424 -16.05 -25.73 17.86
N LYS A 425 -17.30 -25.76 18.33
CA LYS A 425 -17.68 -26.42 19.61
C LYS A 425 -17.51 -27.94 19.58
N LYS A 426 -17.59 -28.57 18.40
CA LYS A 426 -17.37 -30.01 18.23
C LYS A 426 -15.88 -30.38 18.33
N TYR A 427 -14.98 -29.42 18.09
CA TYR A 427 -13.53 -29.62 18.09
C TYR A 427 -12.82 -28.71 19.12
N PRO A 428 -13.14 -28.81 20.42
CA PRO A 428 -12.60 -27.90 21.44
C PRO A 428 -11.08 -28.02 21.61
N ASP A 429 -10.51 -29.19 21.34
CA ASP A 429 -9.06 -29.45 21.43
C ASP A 429 -8.30 -29.16 20.13
N HIS A 430 -8.95 -28.54 19.14
CA HIS A 430 -8.33 -28.18 17.86
C HIS A 430 -8.09 -26.68 17.79
N ARG A 431 -6.93 -26.30 17.27
CA ARG A 431 -6.58 -24.93 16.91
C ARG A 431 -7.35 -24.56 15.64
N VAL A 432 -8.09 -23.47 15.65
CA VAL A 432 -8.96 -23.08 14.53
C VAL A 432 -8.26 -22.06 13.64
N ILE A 433 -8.13 -22.40 12.36
CA ILE A 433 -7.71 -21.51 11.28
C ILE A 433 -8.96 -21.17 10.48
N VAL A 434 -9.31 -19.89 10.41
CA VAL A 434 -10.42 -19.43 9.57
C VAL A 434 -9.86 -18.86 8.27
N THR A 435 -10.40 -19.29 7.14
CA THR A 435 -10.08 -18.75 5.81
C THR A 435 -11.32 -18.16 5.15
N THR A 436 -11.21 -16.95 4.63
CA THR A 436 -12.27 -16.24 3.89
C THR A 436 -11.64 -15.37 2.80
N HIS A 437 -12.42 -14.82 1.89
CA HIS A 437 -11.89 -13.95 0.83
C HIS A 437 -11.69 -12.51 1.33
N CYS A 438 -12.77 -11.81 1.70
CA CYS A 438 -12.71 -10.43 2.19
C CYS A 438 -12.75 -10.41 3.72
N TYR A 439 -11.73 -9.86 4.38
CA TYR A 439 -11.75 -9.65 5.83
C TYR A 439 -10.84 -8.52 6.31
N LEU A 440 -9.54 -8.61 6.10
CA LEU A 440 -8.58 -7.63 6.62
C LEU A 440 -8.18 -6.64 5.53
N GLU A 441 -8.22 -5.34 5.82
CA GLU A 441 -7.74 -4.28 4.92
C GLU A 441 -6.23 -4.03 5.07
N GLU A 442 -5.64 -3.33 4.10
CA GLU A 442 -4.23 -2.87 4.14
C GLU A 442 -3.87 -2.12 5.43
N ASN A 443 -4.84 -1.44 6.04
CA ASN A 443 -4.67 -0.69 7.29
C ASN A 443 -4.73 -1.57 8.55
N GLY A 444 -4.84 -2.90 8.41
CA GLY A 444 -4.84 -3.86 9.51
C GLY A 444 -6.13 -3.91 10.31
N LYS A 445 -7.22 -3.37 9.77
CA LYS A 445 -8.53 -3.44 10.39
C LYS A 445 -9.45 -4.36 9.60
N PRO A 446 -10.41 -5.02 10.26
CA PRO A 446 -11.45 -5.73 9.55
C PRO A 446 -12.25 -4.76 8.68
N GLY A 447 -12.33 -5.07 7.38
CA GLY A 447 -13.00 -4.27 6.37
C GLY A 447 -14.50 -4.54 6.26
N THR A 448 -15.17 -3.72 5.45
CA THR A 448 -16.63 -3.72 5.31
C THR A 448 -17.12 -4.21 3.94
N ASN A 449 -16.21 -4.67 3.07
CA ASN A 449 -16.49 -5.05 1.68
C ASN A 449 -17.11 -6.46 1.52
N ALA A 450 -17.49 -7.10 2.62
CA ALA A 450 -18.20 -8.38 2.64
C ALA A 450 -19.65 -8.19 3.13
N LYS A 451 -20.56 -9.11 2.74
CA LYS A 451 -21.93 -9.12 3.31
C LYS A 451 -21.95 -9.24 4.83
N VAL A 452 -20.96 -9.94 5.41
CA VAL A 452 -20.68 -9.85 6.84
C VAL A 452 -19.43 -9.01 7.03
N ASP A 453 -19.63 -7.81 7.57
CA ASP A 453 -18.57 -6.91 8.02
C ASP A 453 -17.52 -7.68 8.84
N GLY A 454 -16.24 -7.46 8.54
CA GLY A 454 -15.14 -8.14 9.21
C GLY A 454 -15.14 -7.91 10.73
N ASN A 455 -15.64 -6.77 11.22
CA ASN A 455 -15.80 -6.50 12.64
C ASN A 455 -16.88 -7.38 13.26
N VAL A 456 -17.95 -7.69 12.51
CA VAL A 456 -19.00 -8.63 12.94
C VAL A 456 -18.45 -10.05 12.96
N LEU A 457 -17.70 -10.46 11.92
CA LEU A 457 -17.04 -11.76 11.87
C LEU A 457 -16.04 -11.91 13.02
N PHE A 458 -15.21 -10.90 13.29
CA PHE A 458 -14.27 -10.93 14.41
C PHE A 458 -14.99 -10.95 15.76
N ALA A 459 -16.04 -10.14 15.94
CA ALA A 459 -16.87 -10.16 17.14
C ALA A 459 -17.50 -11.53 17.38
N TYR A 460 -17.79 -12.28 16.31
CA TYR A 460 -18.24 -13.66 16.37
C TYR A 460 -17.13 -14.61 16.84
N LEU A 461 -15.99 -14.60 16.14
CA LEU A 461 -14.90 -15.55 16.33
C LEU A 461 -14.12 -15.34 17.63
N LYS A 462 -13.97 -14.09 18.10
CA LYS A 462 -13.22 -13.77 19.32
C LYS A 462 -13.80 -14.39 20.60
N LYS A 463 -14.99 -14.98 20.54
CA LYS A 463 -15.62 -15.69 21.66
C LYS A 463 -14.96 -17.05 21.94
N TYR A 464 -14.28 -17.64 20.98
CA TYR A 464 -13.75 -19.00 21.07
C TYR A 464 -12.25 -18.97 21.39
N ALA A 465 -11.86 -19.64 22.47
CA ALA A 465 -10.48 -19.62 22.98
C ALA A 465 -9.49 -20.30 22.03
N ASN A 466 -9.97 -21.19 21.17
CA ASN A 466 -9.19 -21.98 20.23
C ASN A 466 -9.13 -21.39 18.82
N VAL A 467 -9.71 -20.21 18.57
CA VAL A 467 -9.48 -19.47 17.32
C VAL A 467 -8.13 -18.79 17.37
N GLU A 468 -7.30 -19.07 16.37
CA GLU A 468 -5.91 -18.66 16.34
C GLU A 468 -5.56 -17.85 15.11
N PHE A 469 -6.04 -18.25 13.93
CA PHE A 469 -5.81 -17.54 12.69
C PHE A 469 -7.10 -17.13 12.01
N ILE A 470 -7.11 -15.93 11.43
CA ILE A 470 -8.06 -15.51 10.40
C ILE A 470 -7.23 -15.06 9.19
N ILE A 471 -7.39 -15.71 8.05
CA ILE A 471 -6.58 -15.50 6.85
C ILE A 471 -7.50 -15.08 5.70
N SER A 472 -7.12 -14.02 4.99
CA SER A 472 -7.88 -13.46 3.87
C SER A 472 -7.03 -13.00 2.69
N GLY A 473 -7.70 -12.76 1.56
CA GLY A 473 -7.19 -12.16 0.33
C GLY A 473 -7.95 -10.87 0.00
N HIS A 474 -8.35 -10.69 -1.26
CA HIS A 474 -9.19 -9.59 -1.78
C HIS A 474 -8.52 -8.21 -1.80
N GLU A 475 -8.09 -7.73 -0.62
CA GLU A 475 -7.48 -6.40 -0.49
C GLU A 475 -6.07 -6.43 -1.06
N TYR A 476 -5.76 -5.45 -1.91
CA TYR A 476 -4.45 -5.35 -2.54
C TYR A 476 -3.37 -5.19 -1.47
N ALA A 477 -2.22 -5.83 -1.63
CA ALA A 477 -1.07 -5.58 -0.75
C ALA A 477 0.24 -5.90 -1.48
N TYR A 478 1.28 -5.10 -1.23
CA TYR A 478 2.64 -5.37 -1.75
C TYR A 478 3.37 -6.48 -0.97
N GLY A 479 2.75 -7.02 0.09
CA GLY A 479 3.35 -7.95 1.04
C GLY A 479 2.29 -8.63 1.89
N VAL A 480 2.71 -9.42 2.88
CA VAL A 480 1.78 -9.98 3.86
C VAL A 480 1.47 -8.90 4.88
N CYS A 481 0.21 -8.48 4.92
CA CYS A 481 -0.28 -7.59 5.98
C CYS A 481 -0.79 -8.44 7.14
N TRP A 482 -0.52 -8.01 8.37
CA TRP A 482 -0.97 -8.77 9.53
C TRP A 482 -1.30 -7.87 10.71
N THR A 483 -2.14 -8.38 11.61
CA THR A 483 -2.42 -7.77 12.90
C THR A 483 -2.67 -8.83 13.95
N LYS A 484 -2.62 -8.43 15.22
CA LYS A 484 -2.94 -9.29 16.38
C LYS A 484 -4.04 -8.63 17.17
N GLN A 485 -5.07 -9.40 17.50
CA GLN A 485 -6.15 -8.94 18.37
C GLN A 485 -6.45 -9.98 19.44
N GLN A 486 -6.81 -9.50 20.64
CA GLN A 486 -7.11 -10.39 21.75
C GLN A 486 -8.56 -10.90 21.69
N GLY A 487 -8.71 -12.22 21.84
CA GLY A 487 -9.97 -12.89 22.06
C GLY A 487 -10.54 -12.63 23.46
N ASN A 488 -11.83 -12.94 23.66
CA ASN A 488 -12.52 -12.78 24.94
C ASN A 488 -11.92 -13.67 26.06
N ASN A 489 -11.22 -14.73 25.68
CA ASN A 489 -10.60 -15.69 26.60
C ASN A 489 -9.11 -15.40 26.84
N GLY A 490 -8.60 -14.27 26.34
CA GLY A 490 -7.19 -13.88 26.46
C GLY A 490 -6.28 -14.45 25.38
N ASN A 491 -6.78 -15.39 24.54
CA ASN A 491 -6.05 -15.90 23.38
C ASN A 491 -5.72 -14.79 22.39
N VAL A 492 -4.60 -14.94 21.68
CA VAL A 492 -4.23 -14.04 20.58
C VAL A 492 -4.79 -14.61 19.29
N VAL A 493 -5.52 -13.79 18.55
CA VAL A 493 -5.98 -14.11 17.20
C VAL A 493 -5.07 -13.37 16.21
N ASN A 494 -4.25 -14.14 15.50
CA ASN A 494 -3.40 -13.68 14.42
C ASN A 494 -4.24 -13.50 13.16
N GLN A 495 -4.20 -12.32 12.56
CA GLN A 495 -4.98 -11.98 11.38
C GLN A 495 -4.02 -11.67 10.24
N ILE A 496 -4.24 -12.29 9.09
CA ILE A 496 -3.32 -12.25 7.95
C ILE A 496 -4.11 -11.90 6.70
N LEU A 497 -3.65 -10.89 5.98
CA LEU A 497 -4.00 -10.61 4.59
C LEU A 497 -2.82 -11.03 3.72
N ALA A 498 -3.04 -12.03 2.87
CA ALA A 498 -2.06 -12.51 1.91
C ALA A 498 -2.68 -12.46 0.51
N ASN A 499 -2.57 -11.30 -0.13
CA ASN A 499 -2.97 -11.12 -1.51
C ASN A 499 -1.72 -10.98 -2.41
N PRO A 500 -1.37 -11.99 -3.22
CA PRO A 500 -0.23 -11.96 -4.12
C PRO A 500 -0.43 -11.07 -5.36
N GLN A 501 -1.53 -10.31 -5.47
CA GLN A 501 -1.85 -9.57 -6.68
C GLN A 501 -0.91 -8.41 -6.99
N GLY A 502 -0.41 -7.71 -5.96
CA GLY A 502 0.40 -6.51 -6.16
C GLY A 502 1.57 -6.68 -7.12
N PRO A 503 2.40 -7.71 -6.93
CA PRO A 503 3.43 -8.10 -7.87
C PRO A 503 3.05 -8.22 -9.36
N TYR A 504 1.80 -8.53 -9.70
CA TYR A 504 1.35 -8.68 -11.10
C TYR A 504 0.87 -7.37 -11.74
N PHE A 505 0.53 -6.35 -10.93
CA PHE A 505 0.10 -5.05 -11.44
C PHE A 505 1.28 -4.10 -11.65
N ASP A 506 2.39 -4.33 -10.94
CA ASP A 506 3.62 -3.52 -11.06
C ASP A 506 4.64 -4.07 -12.08
N ARG A 507 4.51 -5.35 -12.47
CA ARG A 507 5.27 -6.00 -13.55
C ARG A 507 4.35 -6.37 -14.71
N GLU A 508 4.77 -6.12 -15.95
CA GLU A 508 4.29 -6.98 -17.04
C GLU A 508 4.98 -8.34 -16.85
N GLY A 509 4.30 -9.32 -16.25
CA GLY A 509 4.77 -10.70 -16.17
C GLY A 509 4.18 -11.53 -15.03
N ALA A 510 4.05 -12.83 -15.30
CA ALA A 510 3.69 -13.83 -14.30
C ALA A 510 4.77 -13.99 -13.23
N THR A 511 4.44 -13.75 -11.96
CA THR A 511 5.33 -14.00 -10.82
C THR A 511 4.98 -15.28 -10.05
N GLY A 512 3.76 -15.79 -10.16
CA GLY A 512 3.33 -17.05 -9.52
C GLY A 512 3.57 -17.06 -8.01
N MET A 513 3.16 -15.99 -7.33
CA MET A 513 3.47 -15.75 -5.92
C MET A 513 2.69 -16.66 -4.97
N ILE A 514 3.38 -17.22 -3.97
CA ILE A 514 2.83 -18.11 -2.94
C ILE A 514 3.29 -17.60 -1.57
N ALA A 515 2.36 -17.35 -0.65
CA ALA A 515 2.72 -17.10 0.75
C ALA A 515 2.84 -18.44 1.50
N MET A 516 3.92 -18.60 2.27
CA MET A 516 4.24 -19.82 3.01
C MET A 516 4.25 -19.52 4.51
N LEU A 517 3.46 -20.26 5.28
CA LEU A 517 3.47 -20.27 6.74
C LEU A 517 4.28 -21.48 7.22
N TYR A 518 5.45 -21.25 7.81
CA TYR A 518 6.35 -22.28 8.35
C TYR A 518 6.19 -22.38 9.86
N PHE A 519 5.74 -23.54 10.35
CA PHE A 519 5.44 -23.75 11.77
C PHE A 519 6.58 -24.49 12.47
N SER A 520 6.90 -24.07 13.71
CA SER A 520 7.79 -24.82 14.61
C SER A 520 7.21 -26.20 14.97
N ALA A 521 8.03 -27.08 15.52
CA ALA A 521 7.62 -28.46 15.85
C ALA A 521 6.52 -28.55 16.93
N ASP A 522 6.57 -27.65 17.91
CA ASP A 522 5.51 -27.45 18.91
C ASP A 522 4.37 -26.57 18.39
N GLY A 523 4.52 -25.99 17.19
CA GLY A 523 3.56 -25.09 16.58
C GLY A 523 3.38 -23.78 17.36
N THR A 524 4.30 -23.40 18.24
CA THR A 524 4.22 -22.15 19.01
C THR A 524 4.66 -20.93 18.20
N ASP A 525 5.38 -21.17 17.11
CA ASP A 525 5.94 -20.12 16.28
C ASP A 525 5.61 -20.36 14.80
N VAL A 526 5.25 -19.28 14.11
CA VAL A 526 4.97 -19.29 12.67
C VAL A 526 5.81 -18.24 11.97
N GLU A 527 6.62 -18.67 11.01
CA GLU A 527 7.36 -17.78 10.13
C GLU A 527 6.69 -17.65 8.76
N VAL A 528 6.62 -16.44 8.23
CA VAL A 528 5.98 -16.18 6.93
C VAL A 528 7.03 -15.81 5.87
N ARG A 529 6.91 -16.37 4.67
CA ARG A 529 7.70 -15.99 3.48
C ARG A 529 6.82 -15.95 2.25
N TYR A 530 7.14 -15.07 1.31
CA TYR A 530 6.65 -15.20 -0.07
C TYR A 530 7.69 -15.94 -0.92
N ILE A 531 7.23 -16.70 -1.92
CA ILE A 531 8.04 -17.28 -2.99
C ILE A 531 7.40 -16.93 -4.33
N SER A 532 8.20 -16.49 -5.31
CA SER A 532 7.79 -16.50 -6.73
C SER A 532 8.08 -17.87 -7.31
N SER A 533 7.05 -18.65 -7.65
CA SER A 533 7.21 -19.97 -8.28
C SER A 533 7.82 -19.89 -9.69
N VAL A 534 7.58 -18.78 -10.40
CA VAL A 534 8.15 -18.55 -11.75
C VAL A 534 9.65 -18.26 -11.68
N ASN A 535 10.08 -17.44 -10.72
CA ASN A 535 11.50 -17.06 -10.60
C ASN A 535 12.29 -17.99 -9.66
N ASN A 536 11.58 -18.84 -8.89
CA ASN A 536 12.12 -19.68 -7.83
C ASN A 536 12.96 -18.91 -6.80
N THR A 537 12.42 -17.78 -6.33
CA THR A 537 13.12 -16.92 -5.37
C THR A 537 12.20 -16.53 -4.21
N PHE A 538 12.73 -16.58 -2.98
CA PHE A 538 12.03 -16.21 -1.76
C PHE A 538 12.19 -14.72 -1.44
N PHE A 539 11.18 -14.15 -0.81
CA PHE A 539 11.13 -12.73 -0.46
C PHE A 539 10.50 -12.49 0.90
N VAL A 540 10.90 -11.38 1.51
CA VAL A 540 10.25 -10.81 2.68
C VAL A 540 9.70 -9.44 2.30
N SER A 541 8.39 -9.36 2.19
CA SER A 541 7.65 -8.10 2.14
C SER A 541 6.52 -8.26 3.14
N ASN A 542 6.70 -7.70 4.33
CA ASN A 542 5.72 -7.77 5.41
C ASN A 542 5.42 -6.36 5.90
N TYR A 543 4.14 -6.11 6.19
CA TYR A 543 3.69 -4.83 6.68
C TYR A 543 2.83 -5.04 7.94
N ASN A 544 3.24 -4.42 9.05
CA ASN A 544 2.39 -4.28 10.22
C ASN A 544 1.73 -2.88 10.19
N PRO A 545 0.51 -2.76 9.68
CA PRO A 545 -0.17 -1.47 9.59
C PRO A 545 -0.53 -0.83 10.93
N VAL A 546 -0.64 -1.61 12.01
CA VAL A 546 -0.95 -1.04 13.35
C VAL A 546 0.26 -0.30 13.91
N GLU A 547 1.45 -0.83 13.65
CA GLU A 547 2.72 -0.25 14.11
C GLU A 547 3.34 0.69 13.06
N GLY A 548 2.79 0.74 11.85
CA GLY A 548 3.31 1.54 10.74
C GLY A 548 4.65 1.04 10.21
N GLU A 549 5.00 -0.21 10.50
CA GLU A 549 6.30 -0.80 10.15
C GLU A 549 6.22 -1.54 8.82
N TYR A 550 6.79 -0.95 7.78
CA TYR A 550 7.22 -1.66 6.57
C TYR A 550 8.60 -2.27 6.84
N ALA A 551 8.62 -3.57 7.11
CA ALA A 551 9.88 -4.30 7.26
C ALA A 551 10.23 -4.96 5.93
N ILE A 552 11.10 -4.32 5.14
CA ILE A 552 12.00 -5.05 4.23
C ILE A 552 13.16 -5.51 5.09
N ASP A 553 12.87 -6.44 6.00
CA ASP A 553 13.89 -7.08 6.79
C ASP A 553 14.11 -8.47 6.20
N THR A 554 15.34 -8.76 5.78
CA THR A 554 15.73 -10.12 5.39
C THR A 554 15.64 -11.12 6.56
N SER A 555 15.47 -10.62 7.79
CA SER A 555 15.20 -11.44 8.95
C SER A 555 13.77 -12.00 8.91
N CYS A 556 13.64 -13.20 9.44
CA CYS A 556 12.38 -13.93 9.50
C CYS A 556 11.29 -13.16 10.28
N PHE A 557 10.15 -12.87 9.66
CA PHE A 557 8.95 -12.51 10.43
C PHE A 557 8.43 -13.73 11.18
N LYS A 558 8.19 -13.58 12.49
CA LYS A 558 7.84 -14.67 13.41
C LYS A 558 6.62 -14.28 14.27
N MET A 559 5.54 -15.04 14.17
CA MET A 559 4.36 -14.92 15.03
C MET A 559 4.43 -15.97 16.13
N SER A 560 4.42 -15.54 17.39
CA SER A 560 4.14 -16.45 18.51
C SER A 560 2.63 -16.72 18.59
N THR A 561 2.30 -17.97 18.87
CA THR A 561 0.96 -18.48 19.11
C THR A 561 0.74 -18.79 20.58
N ASP A 562 1.65 -18.35 21.47
CA ASP A 562 1.63 -18.65 22.90
C ASP A 562 0.41 -18.00 23.56
N ASN A 563 -0.62 -18.83 23.84
CA ASN A 563 -1.65 -18.63 24.88
C ASN A 563 -2.65 -19.81 24.98
N MET A 564 -2.29 -21.02 24.53
CA MET A 564 -3.17 -22.20 24.59
C MET A 564 -2.89 -23.13 25.79
N ASP A 565 -2.49 -22.59 26.95
CA ASP A 565 -2.50 -23.39 28.19
C ASP A 565 -3.96 -23.72 28.56
N ALA A 566 -4.44 -24.85 28.04
CA ALA A 566 -5.68 -25.55 28.39
C ALA A 566 -6.83 -24.65 28.86
N ALA A 567 -7.38 -23.84 27.96
CA ALA A 567 -8.59 -23.08 28.25
C ALA A 567 -9.77 -24.05 28.37
N THR A 568 -10.16 -24.35 29.61
CA THR A 568 -11.46 -24.98 29.91
C THR A 568 -12.55 -24.16 29.22
N PRO A 569 -13.44 -24.75 28.39
CA PRO A 569 -14.47 -23.99 27.69
C PRO A 569 -15.36 -23.27 28.70
N VAL A 570 -15.28 -21.94 28.75
CA VAL A 570 -16.26 -21.15 29.50
C VAL A 570 -17.53 -21.10 28.66
N VAL A 571 -18.50 -21.94 29.00
CA VAL A 571 -19.86 -21.86 28.44
C VAL A 571 -20.51 -20.60 29.01
N LEU A 572 -20.40 -19.48 28.29
CA LEU A 572 -21.20 -18.29 28.56
C LEU A 572 -22.56 -18.48 27.87
N GLU A 573 -23.61 -18.73 28.66
CA GLU A 573 -24.98 -18.51 28.18
C GLU A 573 -25.19 -17.01 28.00
N VAL A 574 -25.36 -16.55 26.76
CA VAL A 574 -25.65 -15.13 26.47
C VAL A 574 -26.78 -15.01 25.45
N LYS A 575 -27.72 -14.10 25.77
CA LYS A 575 -28.87 -13.70 24.95
C LYS A 575 -28.44 -13.22 23.56
N GLU A 576 -29.19 -13.67 22.55
CA GLU A 576 -28.97 -13.35 21.14
C GLU A 576 -29.09 -11.85 20.84
N PRO A 577 -28.27 -11.30 19.92
CA PRO A 577 -28.56 -10.02 19.29
C PRO A 577 -29.65 -10.20 18.25
N VAL A 578 -30.62 -9.29 18.23
CA VAL A 578 -31.67 -9.22 17.19
C VAL A 578 -31.03 -8.64 15.93
N ALA A 579 -30.82 -9.46 14.91
CA ALA A 579 -30.56 -9.01 13.55
C ALA A 579 -31.92 -8.84 12.83
N SER A 580 -32.09 -7.74 12.12
CA SER A 580 -33.27 -7.48 11.29
C SER A 580 -33.17 -8.32 10.02
N ASP A 581 -34.08 -9.29 9.87
CA ASP A 581 -34.28 -10.03 8.63
C ASP A 581 -35.03 -9.13 7.64
N ASP A 582 -34.37 -8.72 6.55
CA ASP A 582 -35.05 -8.28 5.33
C ASP A 582 -34.59 -9.22 4.20
N GLU A 583 -35.23 -10.39 4.13
CA GLU A 583 -35.31 -11.17 2.90
C GLU A 583 -36.66 -10.86 2.26
N THR A 584 -36.67 -10.06 1.18
CA THR A 584 -37.81 -10.05 0.25
C THR A 584 -37.39 -10.64 -1.09
N ASP A 585 -37.75 -11.90 -1.22
CA ASP A 585 -37.96 -12.67 -2.44
C ASP A 585 -38.78 -11.85 -3.47
N THR A 586 -38.30 -11.69 -4.69
CA THR A 586 -39.08 -11.07 -5.79
C THR A 586 -39.18 -12.02 -6.98
N THR A 587 -40.31 -12.72 -7.05
CA THR A 587 -40.78 -13.37 -8.27
C THR A 587 -41.81 -12.49 -9.00
N ASN A 588 -41.46 -12.10 -10.22
CA ASN A 588 -42.28 -11.74 -11.42
C ASN A 588 -43.77 -11.39 -11.30
N GLY A 589 -44.16 -10.28 -11.98
CA GLY A 589 -45.44 -10.20 -12.70
C GLY A 589 -46.02 -8.80 -12.98
N GLY A 590 -45.75 -8.25 -14.16
CA GLY A 590 -46.73 -7.68 -15.13
C GLY A 590 -47.70 -6.53 -14.78
N GLU A 591 -47.60 -5.48 -15.61
CA GLU A 591 -48.64 -4.60 -16.19
C GLU A 591 -49.25 -3.40 -15.43
N ASP A 592 -49.00 -2.21 -16.03
CA ASP A 592 -49.79 -0.97 -16.20
C ASP A 592 -50.96 -0.63 -15.25
N ALA A 593 -50.91 0.57 -14.64
CA ALA A 593 -51.78 1.72 -15.00
C ALA A 593 -51.72 2.88 -13.97
N SER A 594 -51.48 4.08 -14.51
CA SER A 594 -52.00 5.43 -14.20
C SER A 594 -52.58 5.84 -12.82
N GLU A 595 -52.23 7.10 -12.49
CA GLU A 595 -53.03 8.18 -11.87
C GLU A 595 -52.96 8.45 -10.35
N GLU A 596 -52.49 9.68 -10.08
CA GLU A 596 -52.77 10.61 -8.97
C GLU A 596 -53.69 10.15 -7.83
N ASN A 597 -53.22 10.30 -6.59
CA ASN A 597 -53.81 11.29 -5.69
C ASN A 597 -52.96 11.61 -4.45
N ASN A 598 -52.97 12.90 -4.17
CA ASN A 598 -52.41 13.62 -3.03
C ASN A 598 -53.18 13.30 -1.74
N LYS A 599 -52.50 13.11 -0.59
CA LYS A 599 -52.98 13.53 0.74
C LYS A 599 -51.93 13.37 1.84
N ASP A 600 -51.77 14.46 2.56
CA ASP A 600 -51.07 14.65 3.82
C ASP A 600 -51.31 13.55 4.86
N ASN A 601 -50.29 13.28 5.68
CA ASN A 601 -50.41 13.10 7.13
C ASN A 601 -49.04 13.31 7.80
N ASP A 602 -48.92 14.42 8.54
CA ASP A 602 -48.10 14.54 9.76
C ASP A 602 -48.37 13.33 10.67
N VAL A 603 -47.37 12.76 11.38
CA VAL A 603 -46.88 13.16 12.73
C VAL A 603 -45.80 12.18 13.20
N GLY A 604 -44.80 12.65 13.97
CA GLY A 604 -44.31 11.87 15.12
C GLY A 604 -42.80 11.64 15.28
N PHE A 605 -42.00 12.70 15.47
CA PHE A 605 -40.69 12.56 16.14
C PHE A 605 -40.90 12.26 17.62
N SER A 606 -40.33 11.16 18.12
CA SER A 606 -40.27 10.85 19.56
C SER A 606 -38.82 10.91 20.05
N VAL A 607 -38.56 11.90 20.90
CA VAL A 607 -37.33 12.08 21.69
C VAL A 607 -37.53 11.35 23.01
N GLY A 608 -36.74 10.30 23.24
CA GLY A 608 -36.69 9.58 24.52
C GLY A 608 -35.60 10.15 25.43
N ILE A 609 -36.00 10.92 26.43
CA ILE A 609 -35.18 11.35 27.58
C ILE A 609 -35.10 10.18 28.58
N TYR A 610 -33.90 9.80 29.01
CA TYR A 610 -33.70 9.05 30.26
C TYR A 610 -32.87 9.88 31.26
N ILE A 611 -33.54 10.26 32.35
CA ILE A 611 -32.99 10.85 33.57
C ILE A 611 -32.69 9.69 34.54
N GLY A 612 -31.55 9.71 35.25
CA GLY A 612 -31.40 8.77 36.37
C GLY A 612 -30.06 8.66 37.08
N ILE A 613 -29.66 9.72 37.79
CA ILE A 613 -29.03 9.68 39.13
C ILE A 613 -27.56 9.24 39.25
N GLY A 614 -26.71 10.23 39.55
CA GLY A 614 -25.40 10.06 40.15
C GLY A 614 -25.40 10.15 41.67
N VAL A 615 -24.46 9.44 42.27
CA VAL A 615 -23.81 9.64 43.58
C VAL A 615 -22.38 9.10 43.33
N GLY A 616 -21.26 9.78 43.49
CA GLY A 616 -20.87 10.89 44.34
C GLY A 616 -19.73 10.41 45.25
N VAL A 617 -18.51 10.92 45.07
CA VAL A 617 -17.52 11.33 46.10
C VAL A 617 -16.13 11.52 45.48
N ALA A 618 -15.56 12.69 45.76
CA ALA A 618 -14.25 13.20 45.36
C ALA A 618 -13.14 12.86 46.37
N VAL A 619 -11.86 12.91 45.96
CA VAL A 619 -10.74 13.43 46.78
C VAL A 619 -9.70 14.13 45.89
N LEU A 620 -9.27 15.29 46.40
CA LEU A 620 -8.40 16.33 45.87
C LEU A 620 -6.90 16.05 45.99
N ALA A 621 -6.14 16.80 45.18
CA ALA A 621 -4.70 16.98 45.21
C ALA A 621 -4.17 17.70 46.48
N ILE A 622 -2.96 17.32 46.89
CA ILE A 622 -1.99 18.03 47.75
C ILE A 622 -0.62 17.62 47.14
N GLY A 623 0.38 18.45 46.83
CA GLY A 623 0.67 19.86 47.04
C GLY A 623 2.20 20.02 47.16
N ALA A 624 2.81 21.01 46.50
CA ALA A 624 3.93 21.82 47.04
C ALA A 624 4.43 22.84 46.00
N LEU A 625 4.20 24.11 46.32
CA LEU A 625 4.69 25.32 45.66
C LEU A 625 5.91 25.86 46.45
N LEU A 626 6.78 26.59 45.73
CA LEU A 626 7.59 27.76 46.17
C LEU A 626 8.90 27.56 46.95
N LEU A 627 9.96 28.20 46.43
CA LEU A 627 10.64 29.29 47.14
C LEU A 627 11.54 30.12 46.20
N VAL A 628 11.02 31.27 45.74
CA VAL A 628 11.84 32.42 45.34
C VAL A 628 11.77 33.44 46.48
N LYS A 629 12.89 33.65 47.17
CA LYS A 629 13.42 34.98 47.57
C LYS A 629 14.55 34.81 48.59
N SER A 630 15.75 35.22 48.20
CA SER A 630 16.67 35.89 49.11
C SER A 630 17.31 37.06 48.38
N LYS A 631 17.12 38.26 48.91
CA LYS A 631 17.67 39.53 48.45
C LYS A 631 19.09 39.70 48.99
N LYS A 632 19.98 40.17 48.10
CA LYS A 632 21.13 41.08 48.32
C LYS A 632 22.12 40.74 49.45
N LYS A 633 23.38 40.51 49.08
CA LYS A 633 24.50 41.48 49.25
C LYS A 633 25.85 40.90 48.78
N LYS A 634 26.54 41.77 48.04
CA LYS A 634 27.96 41.78 47.64
C LYS A 634 28.37 40.85 46.50
#